data_AF-A0A357HGF6-F1
#
_entry.id   AF-A0A357HGF6-F1
#
_cell.length_a   1.000
_cell.length_b   1.000
_cell.length_c   1.000
_cell.angle_alpha   90.00
_cell.angle_beta   90.00
_cell.angle_gamma   90.00
#
_symmetry.space_group_name_H-M   'P 1'
#
loop_
_entity.id
_entity.type
_entity.pdbx_description
1 polymer ?
#
loop_
_entity_poly.entity_id
_entity_poly.type
_entity_poly.pdbx_seq_one_letter_code
_entity_poly.pdbx_strand_id
1 'polypeptide(L)'
;FGFDQAGAMGNIMFLRWVIINKGSDELDSVFVAMWHDDDLGDATDDLVGCNTDLSVGYTYNDTDGDNTYGVEAPAAGGDFFQGPIVNSPGDTATILTWGQGKGYYLRKFPDMKKLGLTSFAKYINGNPNFSDPETAEETFRYMNGLVGNTGDPYIDPTTNEPSVFVHNGDPVTGVGWVDDVPGDRRYLMSSGPFYLAPGDTQEVVGAMIIAAGSNWAKSITKMLYFDNFAQGAFDANFNVCSPPSPSIELAQLDQKVILTFEENSDVIENYNCASYSFQGYNVYQGASLNGPWTRIKTYDVVDDIKTILDLTLDEDTGELLELPSQFGTDSGLNHYVEITNDVINSRSIINHRKYYFAVTAYAYDPDAAQRVIESPINAIEAVPGGPGLGSALASGVSDTLAITHTGLSDAVFFPHVVDPYQLTNHDYEISFDIVDSVYHWYLTDTDDDELVAQDTLFPATPDYYDYANSDLEFVDLPDYYENVEIVDGFILGSNNATYAAPSGYATATTTVDADTSTSLVFGGLNATGSGTWVEFIESLAANGVTQAESAPGAEMLQLDLKVVFSDEGSIASFFNVGGLIGGTADTAWVPFEMYTVEDDRRVDIAVYLAAGSKPLYELDEDNPGSKMFAKNMYFIPVYRDYTGTMLNDHYSDGGIMGWMTSFNKNSTSFESGNEFLVTFKNPIIPGTDTYTFSGQG
;
A
#
# COMPACT_ATOMS: atom_id res chain seq x y z
N PHE A 1 17.29 26.64 -12.21
CA PHE A 1 16.29 25.56 -12.07
C PHE A 1 16.56 24.86 -10.76
N GLY A 2 15.55 24.28 -10.13
CA GLY A 2 15.68 23.52 -8.88
C GLY A 2 14.72 22.34 -8.93
N PHE A 3 14.81 21.45 -7.93
CA PHE A 3 13.98 20.26 -7.84
C PHE A 3 13.03 20.42 -6.66
N ASP A 4 11.75 20.11 -6.88
CA ASP A 4 10.76 20.07 -5.83
C ASP A 4 10.80 18.69 -5.18
N GLN A 5 11.82 18.47 -4.35
CA GLN A 5 12.10 17.18 -3.69
C GLN A 5 12.58 17.44 -2.26
N ALA A 6 12.25 16.55 -1.33
CA ALA A 6 12.82 16.56 0.01
C ALA A 6 14.34 16.29 0.00
N GLY A 7 15.03 16.63 1.10
CA GLY A 7 16.46 16.40 1.27
C GLY A 7 17.34 17.42 0.56
N ALA A 8 18.55 17.02 0.16
CA ALA A 8 19.57 17.92 -0.37
C ALA A 8 19.11 18.67 -1.64
N MET A 9 18.44 17.98 -2.58
CA MET A 9 18.03 18.56 -3.87
C MET A 9 17.02 19.71 -3.74
N GLY A 10 16.19 19.71 -2.70
CA GLY A 10 15.25 20.79 -2.42
C GLY A 10 15.90 22.09 -1.94
N ASN A 11 17.18 22.04 -1.57
CA ASN A 11 17.92 23.17 -1.00
C ASN A 11 18.91 23.80 -2.00
N ILE A 12 18.79 23.47 -3.29
CA ILE A 12 19.79 23.82 -4.31
C ILE A 12 19.12 24.41 -5.55
N MET A 13 19.67 25.53 -6.02
CA MET A 13 19.29 26.17 -7.28
C MET A 13 20.45 26.12 -8.28
N PHE A 14 20.23 25.47 -9.42
CA PHE A 14 21.19 25.38 -10.52
C PHE A 14 21.03 26.52 -11.52
N LEU A 15 22.14 27.11 -11.96
CA LEU A 15 22.18 28.15 -12.98
C LEU A 15 23.05 27.68 -14.15
N ARG A 16 22.53 27.78 -15.39
CA ARG A 16 23.29 27.44 -16.59
C ARG A 16 23.48 28.67 -17.47
N TRP A 17 24.73 28.95 -17.81
CA TRP A 17 25.13 29.99 -18.75
C TRP A 17 25.66 29.37 -20.04
N VAL A 18 25.21 29.91 -21.18
CA VAL A 18 25.78 29.63 -22.50
C VAL A 18 26.43 30.90 -23.00
N ILE A 19 27.76 30.88 -23.06
CA ILE A 19 28.59 32.04 -23.36
C ILE A 19 29.11 31.86 -24.78
N ILE A 20 28.75 32.79 -25.67
CA ILE A 20 29.13 32.75 -27.09
C ILE A 20 29.88 34.02 -27.44
N ASN A 21 31.10 33.90 -27.96
CA ASN A 21 31.78 35.05 -28.53
C ASN A 21 31.21 35.36 -29.92
N LYS A 22 30.25 36.29 -29.99
CA LYS A 22 29.67 36.76 -31.25
C LYS A 22 30.47 37.89 -31.91
N GLY A 23 31.56 38.32 -31.27
CA GLY A 23 32.45 39.36 -31.78
C GLY A 23 33.44 38.82 -32.81
N SER A 24 34.32 39.71 -33.27
CA SER A 24 35.45 39.35 -34.17
C SER A 24 36.78 39.17 -33.45
N ASP A 25 36.84 39.54 -32.17
CA ASP A 25 38.09 39.53 -31.39
C ASP A 25 38.29 38.17 -30.73
N GLU A 26 39.52 37.69 -30.72
CA GLU A 26 39.92 36.55 -29.91
C GLU A 26 40.06 36.99 -28.45
N LEU A 27 39.38 36.28 -27.54
CA LEU A 27 39.46 36.55 -26.11
C LEU A 27 40.34 35.46 -25.48
N ASP A 28 41.53 35.84 -25.00
CA ASP A 28 42.56 34.87 -24.58
C ASP A 28 42.53 34.51 -23.09
N SER A 29 42.02 35.42 -22.26
CA SER A 29 41.99 35.29 -20.81
C SER A 29 40.60 35.61 -20.26
N VAL A 30 39.61 34.80 -20.63
CA VAL A 30 38.22 34.97 -20.18
C VAL A 30 38.00 34.26 -18.85
N PHE A 31 37.21 34.87 -17.97
CA PHE A 31 36.78 34.29 -16.70
C PHE A 31 35.26 34.29 -16.63
N VAL A 32 34.69 33.29 -15.96
CA VAL A 32 33.32 33.33 -15.47
C VAL A 32 33.39 33.45 -13.97
N ALA A 33 32.65 34.38 -13.38
CA ALA A 33 32.66 34.61 -11.95
C ALA A 33 31.23 34.76 -11.41
N MET A 34 31.00 34.20 -10.22
CA MET A 34 29.77 34.41 -9.46
C MET A 34 30.06 35.42 -8.35
N TRP A 35 29.29 36.50 -8.34
CA TRP A 35 29.35 37.55 -7.34
C TRP A 35 28.38 37.21 -6.21
N HIS A 36 28.87 37.28 -4.98
CA HIS A 36 28.09 37.01 -3.79
C HIS A 36 28.13 38.21 -2.85
N ASP A 37 26.94 38.61 -2.43
CA ASP A 37 26.59 39.64 -1.45
C ASP A 37 25.35 39.07 -0.74
N ASP A 38 25.58 38.02 0.05
CA ASP A 38 24.52 37.10 0.47
C ASP A 38 23.67 37.68 1.62
N ASP A 39 24.22 38.65 2.38
CA ASP A 39 23.61 39.28 3.56
C ASP A 39 22.92 38.22 4.45
N LEU A 40 23.69 37.35 5.12
CA LEU A 40 23.13 36.21 5.84
C LEU A 40 22.42 36.65 7.13
N GLY A 41 21.17 37.08 6.98
CA GLY A 41 20.41 37.67 8.07
C GLY A 41 20.82 39.12 8.30
N ASP A 42 21.87 39.34 9.09
CA ASP A 42 22.45 40.67 9.36
C ASP A 42 23.82 40.78 8.70
N ALA A 43 23.93 41.59 7.64
CA ALA A 43 25.21 41.77 6.94
C ALA A 43 26.40 42.10 7.85
N THR A 44 26.18 42.64 9.06
CA THR A 44 27.26 43.01 9.98
C THR A 44 27.94 41.85 10.71
N ASP A 45 27.45 40.61 10.59
CA ASP A 45 28.06 39.42 11.19
C ASP A 45 28.53 38.36 10.18
N ASP A 46 28.49 38.68 8.88
CA ASP A 46 28.97 37.80 7.82
C ASP A 46 30.48 37.55 7.90
N LEU A 47 30.86 36.35 7.49
CA LEU A 47 32.21 35.88 7.17
C LEU A 47 32.15 35.11 5.84
N VAL A 48 33.28 35.07 5.12
CA VAL A 48 33.35 34.35 3.83
C VAL A 48 34.53 33.41 3.78
N GLY A 49 34.36 32.29 3.09
CA GLY A 49 35.41 31.28 2.90
C GLY A 49 35.23 30.49 1.62
N CYS A 50 36.20 29.63 1.32
CA CYS A 50 36.10 28.70 0.21
C CYS A 50 36.69 27.32 0.54
N ASN A 51 36.08 26.29 -0.02
CA ASN A 51 36.62 24.93 -0.04
C ASN A 51 37.12 24.64 -1.45
N THR A 52 38.45 24.64 -1.63
CA THR A 52 39.06 24.47 -2.95
C THR A 52 38.93 23.04 -3.49
N ASP A 53 38.79 22.04 -2.62
CA ASP A 53 38.66 20.64 -3.05
C ASP A 53 37.26 20.37 -3.63
N LEU A 54 36.24 21.02 -3.06
CA LEU A 54 34.85 20.95 -3.53
C LEU A 54 34.49 22.07 -4.52
N SER A 55 35.39 23.03 -4.78
CA SER A 55 35.13 24.22 -5.61
C SER A 55 34.05 25.19 -5.10
N VAL A 56 33.73 25.12 -3.80
CA VAL A 56 32.68 25.91 -3.15
C VAL A 56 33.23 27.23 -2.61
N GLY A 57 32.54 28.34 -2.86
CA GLY A 57 32.65 29.59 -2.09
C GLY A 57 31.41 29.75 -1.19
N TYR A 58 31.53 30.33 0.00
CA TYR A 58 30.40 30.44 0.91
C TYR A 58 30.47 31.60 1.92
N THR A 59 29.30 32.04 2.36
CA THR A 59 29.04 32.99 3.45
C THR A 59 28.47 32.25 4.67
N TYR A 60 28.91 32.64 5.87
CA TYR A 60 28.50 32.08 7.16
C TYR A 60 28.67 33.10 8.29
N ASN A 61 28.11 32.86 9.48
CA ASN A 61 28.23 33.77 10.64
C ASN A 61 29.33 33.34 11.60
N ASP A 62 29.87 34.30 12.37
CA ASP A 62 30.98 34.07 13.31
C ASP A 62 30.57 33.52 14.69
N THR A 63 29.29 33.62 15.03
CA THR A 63 28.75 33.32 16.37
C THR A 63 27.35 32.74 16.31
N ASP A 64 26.96 32.03 17.37
CA ASP A 64 25.62 31.47 17.50
C ASP A 64 24.61 32.59 17.72
N GLY A 65 23.71 32.80 16.74
CA GLY A 65 22.59 33.71 16.89
C GLY A 65 22.70 35.00 16.10
N ASP A 66 21.86 35.17 15.08
CA ASP A 66 21.55 36.47 14.50
C ASP A 66 20.10 36.92 14.82
N ASN A 67 19.77 38.19 14.59
CA ASN A 67 18.44 38.75 14.93
C ASN A 67 17.31 38.30 13.99
N THR A 68 17.64 37.63 12.90
CA THR A 68 16.78 37.18 11.81
C THR A 68 16.50 35.67 11.88
N TYR A 69 17.55 34.84 11.84
CA TYR A 69 17.49 33.37 11.85
C TYR A 69 17.70 32.75 13.24
N GLY A 70 18.08 33.55 14.24
CA GLY A 70 18.38 33.02 15.57
C GLY A 70 19.64 32.17 15.56
N VAL A 71 19.70 31.15 16.43
CA VAL A 71 20.91 30.33 16.61
C VAL A 71 21.25 29.47 15.39
N GLU A 72 20.26 29.19 14.53
CA GLU A 72 20.36 28.30 13.37
C GLU A 72 20.63 29.08 12.07
N ALA A 73 21.48 30.10 12.14
CA ALA A 73 21.87 30.90 10.98
C ALA A 73 22.40 29.97 9.86
N PRO A 74 21.86 30.05 8.63
CA PRO A 74 22.26 29.16 7.54
C PRO A 74 23.70 29.43 7.07
N ALA A 75 24.21 28.57 6.20
CA ALA A 75 25.34 28.87 5.34
C ALA A 75 24.82 28.97 3.90
N ALA A 76 25.29 29.98 3.17
CA ALA A 76 24.95 30.19 1.76
C ALA A 76 26.20 30.01 0.91
N GLY A 77 26.17 29.03 0.01
CA GLY A 77 27.31 28.66 -0.83
C GLY A 77 27.00 28.70 -2.32
N GLY A 78 28.05 28.79 -3.12
CA GLY A 78 28.02 28.61 -4.56
C GLY A 78 29.14 27.69 -5.04
N ASP A 79 28.88 26.92 -6.09
CA ASP A 79 29.86 26.03 -6.74
C ASP A 79 29.72 26.04 -8.27
N PHE A 80 30.83 25.76 -8.97
CA PHE A 80 30.91 25.50 -10.41
C PHE A 80 30.94 23.99 -10.72
N PHE A 81 29.79 23.33 -10.57
CA PHE A 81 29.51 21.97 -11.01
C PHE A 81 30.01 21.63 -12.43
N GLN A 82 29.96 22.63 -13.31
CA GLN A 82 30.60 22.61 -14.62
C GLN A 82 31.16 24.00 -14.93
N GLY A 83 32.45 24.22 -14.70
CA GLY A 83 33.11 25.41 -15.23
C GLY A 83 33.46 25.31 -16.72
N PRO A 84 34.09 26.36 -17.28
CA PRO A 84 34.57 26.38 -18.66
C PRO A 84 35.50 25.21 -18.96
N ILE A 85 35.49 24.73 -20.20
CA ILE A 85 36.45 23.71 -20.65
C ILE A 85 37.68 24.35 -21.28
N VAL A 86 38.86 23.83 -20.92
CA VAL A 86 40.15 24.28 -21.44
C VAL A 86 40.94 23.13 -22.05
N ASN A 87 41.83 23.44 -22.98
CA ASN A 87 42.75 22.46 -23.58
C ASN A 87 43.55 21.74 -22.50
N SER A 88 43.50 20.42 -22.51
CA SER A 88 44.28 19.55 -21.64
C SER A 88 44.51 18.21 -22.35
N PRO A 89 45.60 18.09 -23.13
CA PRO A 89 45.88 16.89 -23.91
C PRO A 89 45.94 15.63 -23.04
N GLY A 90 45.19 14.60 -23.44
CA GLY A 90 45.05 13.34 -22.71
C GLY A 90 43.84 13.24 -21.77
N ASP A 91 43.20 14.37 -21.44
CA ASP A 91 41.97 14.39 -20.64
C ASP A 91 40.72 14.28 -21.52
N THR A 92 39.56 14.08 -20.91
CA THR A 92 38.27 14.17 -21.60
C THR A 92 37.24 14.83 -20.70
N ALA A 93 36.80 16.03 -21.07
CA ALA A 93 35.73 16.73 -20.38
C ALA A 93 34.39 16.13 -20.81
N THR A 94 33.51 15.86 -19.85
CA THR A 94 32.10 15.56 -20.10
C THR A 94 31.29 16.73 -19.58
N ILE A 95 30.46 17.34 -20.43
CA ILE A 95 29.61 18.47 -20.06
C ILE A 95 28.14 18.16 -20.35
N LEU A 96 27.26 18.69 -19.49
CA LEU A 96 25.85 18.83 -19.75
C LEU A 96 25.61 19.94 -20.77
N THR A 97 25.04 19.59 -21.92
CA THR A 97 24.72 20.53 -23.00
C THR A 97 23.27 20.37 -23.45
N TRP A 98 22.78 21.33 -24.22
CA TRP A 98 21.44 21.30 -24.80
C TRP A 98 21.50 21.42 -26.32
N GLY A 99 20.73 20.59 -27.02
CA GLY A 99 20.60 20.66 -28.46
C GLY A 99 19.14 20.70 -28.91
N GLN A 100 18.85 21.54 -29.90
CA GLN A 100 17.54 21.57 -30.54
C GLN A 100 17.20 20.17 -31.10
N GLY A 101 16.06 19.61 -30.69
CA GLY A 101 15.62 18.26 -31.07
C GLY A 101 16.29 17.11 -30.28
N LYS A 102 17.23 17.40 -29.38
CA LYS A 102 17.87 16.42 -28.48
C LYS A 102 17.57 16.65 -27.01
N GLY A 103 17.12 17.86 -26.64
CA GLY A 103 16.99 18.23 -25.23
C GLY A 103 18.37 18.33 -24.57
N TYR A 104 18.42 18.08 -23.26
CA TYR A 104 19.66 18.01 -22.50
C TYR A 104 20.34 16.64 -22.68
N TYR A 105 21.67 16.65 -22.88
CA TYR A 105 22.45 15.43 -22.99
C TYR A 105 23.91 15.68 -22.60
N LEU A 106 24.61 14.61 -22.23
CA LEU A 106 26.05 14.65 -21.96
C LEU A 106 26.85 14.61 -23.26
N ARG A 107 27.81 15.53 -23.40
CA ARG A 107 28.76 15.56 -24.52
C ARG A 107 30.19 15.46 -24.02
N LYS A 108 30.97 14.59 -24.66
CA LYS A 108 32.39 14.40 -24.38
C LYS A 108 33.25 15.23 -25.33
N PHE A 109 34.29 15.85 -24.78
CA PHE A 109 35.30 16.65 -25.47
C PHE A 109 36.69 16.07 -25.15
N PRO A 110 37.28 15.29 -26.07
CA PRO A 110 38.65 14.81 -25.94
C PRO A 110 39.65 15.96 -25.87
N ASP A 111 40.76 15.74 -25.17
CA ASP A 111 41.85 16.70 -24.96
C ASP A 111 41.41 18.01 -24.28
N MET A 112 40.34 17.93 -23.49
CA MET A 112 39.79 19.05 -22.72
C MET A 112 39.57 18.62 -21.27
N LYS A 113 39.63 19.57 -20.34
CA LYS A 113 39.20 19.40 -18.95
C LYS A 113 38.23 20.51 -18.54
N LYS A 114 37.34 20.22 -17.59
CA LYS A 114 36.51 21.22 -16.92
C LYS A 114 37.37 21.98 -15.90
N LEU A 115 37.18 23.28 -15.78
CA LEU A 115 37.67 24.06 -14.64
C LEU A 115 36.63 24.03 -13.51
N GLY A 116 37.10 24.04 -12.26
CA GLY A 116 36.29 24.30 -11.07
C GLY A 116 36.53 25.74 -10.59
N LEU A 117 36.62 25.92 -9.27
CA LEU A 117 37.08 27.18 -8.68
C LEU A 117 38.57 27.40 -8.97
N THR A 118 38.92 28.52 -9.61
CA THR A 118 40.32 28.85 -9.95
C THR A 118 40.88 30.04 -9.17
N SER A 119 40.00 30.88 -8.63
CA SER A 119 40.37 31.90 -7.64
C SER A 119 39.16 32.31 -6.80
N PHE A 120 39.44 32.78 -5.58
CA PHE A 120 38.44 33.31 -4.66
C PHE A 120 38.97 34.59 -4.03
N ALA A 121 38.24 35.70 -4.19
CA ALA A 121 38.60 36.99 -3.64
C ALA A 121 37.48 37.54 -2.76
N LYS A 122 37.84 38.03 -1.57
CA LYS A 122 36.96 38.79 -0.69
C LYS A 122 37.05 40.29 -1.02
N TYR A 123 35.96 41.02 -0.89
CA TYR A 123 35.97 42.48 -0.90
C TYR A 123 34.97 43.06 0.09
N ILE A 124 35.33 44.21 0.68
CA ILE A 124 34.67 44.91 1.77
C ILE A 124 34.90 46.42 1.63
N ASN A 125 33.90 47.20 2.03
CA ASN A 125 33.97 48.65 1.91
C ASN A 125 35.10 49.24 2.79
N GLY A 126 35.92 50.10 2.19
CA GLY A 126 36.93 50.92 2.89
C GLY A 126 38.25 50.23 3.25
N ASN A 127 38.47 48.97 2.85
CA ASN A 127 39.75 48.27 3.08
C ASN A 127 40.72 48.46 1.90
N PRO A 128 42.00 48.85 2.12
CA PRO A 128 42.95 49.05 1.03
C PRO A 128 43.27 47.81 0.19
N ASN A 129 43.22 46.59 0.75
CA ASN A 129 43.59 45.35 0.05
C ASN A 129 42.35 44.54 -0.40
N PHE A 130 41.19 44.90 0.11
CA PHE A 130 39.92 44.24 -0.15
C PHE A 130 38.85 45.27 -0.56
N SER A 131 39.23 46.36 -1.23
CA SER A 131 38.28 47.42 -1.59
C SER A 131 37.22 46.96 -2.60
N ASP A 132 36.04 47.57 -2.60
CA ASP A 132 35.09 47.36 -3.70
C ASP A 132 35.73 47.72 -5.06
N PRO A 133 35.55 46.88 -6.11
CA PRO A 133 36.10 47.19 -7.42
C PRO A 133 35.28 48.30 -8.10
N GLU A 134 35.96 49.37 -8.51
CA GLU A 134 35.35 50.54 -9.16
C GLU A 134 35.61 50.56 -10.68
N THR A 135 36.51 49.70 -11.15
CA THR A 135 36.90 49.60 -12.56
C THR A 135 36.94 48.15 -13.06
N ALA A 136 36.79 47.99 -14.39
CA ALA A 136 36.90 46.68 -15.03
C ALA A 136 38.28 46.01 -14.82
N GLU A 137 39.34 46.81 -14.68
CA GLU A 137 40.69 46.29 -14.39
C GLU A 137 40.80 45.73 -12.97
N GLU A 138 40.20 46.40 -11.99
CA GLU A 138 40.15 45.92 -10.60
C GLU A 138 39.32 44.64 -10.50
N THR A 139 38.16 44.57 -11.16
CA THR A 139 37.38 43.32 -11.25
C THR A 139 38.19 42.20 -11.91
N PHE A 140 38.90 42.50 -13.00
CA PHE A 140 39.74 41.51 -13.69
C PHE A 140 40.86 40.99 -12.79
N ARG A 141 41.47 41.84 -11.97
CA ARG A 141 42.47 41.43 -10.98
C ARG A 141 41.86 40.53 -9.90
N TYR A 142 40.65 40.83 -9.42
CA TYR A 142 39.94 39.92 -8.49
C TYR A 142 39.65 38.55 -9.11
N MET A 143 39.25 38.50 -10.39
CA MET A 143 39.07 37.24 -11.12
C MET A 143 40.38 36.44 -11.29
N ASN A 144 41.55 37.07 -11.10
CA ASN A 144 42.86 36.43 -11.11
C ASN A 144 43.40 36.14 -9.69
N GLY A 145 42.61 36.38 -8.63
CA GLY A 145 43.05 36.21 -7.25
C GLY A 145 44.12 37.23 -6.82
N LEU A 146 44.05 38.45 -7.34
CA LEU A 146 44.94 39.57 -6.98
C LEU A 146 44.18 40.67 -6.26
N VAL A 147 44.90 41.50 -5.50
CA VAL A 147 44.36 42.72 -4.90
C VAL A 147 43.87 43.65 -6.01
N GLY A 148 42.60 44.07 -5.95
CA GLY A 148 41.94 44.81 -7.02
C GLY A 148 42.70 46.09 -7.41
N ASN A 149 42.92 47.00 -6.47
CA ASN A 149 43.50 48.32 -6.74
C ASN A 149 45.02 48.31 -7.03
N THR A 150 45.81 47.43 -6.41
CA THR A 150 47.28 47.38 -6.61
C THR A 150 47.73 46.32 -7.61
N GLY A 151 46.99 45.22 -7.77
CA GLY A 151 47.42 44.04 -8.51
C GLY A 151 48.44 43.17 -7.77
N ASP A 152 48.72 43.46 -6.50
CA ASP A 152 49.61 42.65 -5.67
C ASP A 152 48.98 41.27 -5.37
N PRO A 153 49.78 40.22 -5.14
CA PRO A 153 49.26 38.95 -4.69
C PRO A 153 48.70 39.05 -3.28
N TYR A 154 47.64 38.30 -3.02
CA TYR A 154 47.24 38.00 -1.65
C TYR A 154 48.27 37.10 -0.98
N ILE A 155 48.58 37.36 0.29
CA ILE A 155 49.50 36.55 1.08
C ILE A 155 48.69 35.79 2.13
N ASP A 156 48.74 34.47 2.08
CA ASP A 156 48.15 33.62 3.11
C ASP A 156 48.97 33.79 4.41
N PRO A 157 48.37 34.27 5.52
CA PRO A 157 49.07 34.55 6.75
C PRO A 157 49.57 33.28 7.47
N THR A 158 49.04 32.09 7.13
CA THR A 158 49.40 30.82 7.76
C THR A 158 50.63 30.18 7.12
N THR A 159 50.83 30.41 5.82
CA THR A 159 51.97 29.89 5.05
C THR A 159 52.99 30.97 4.70
N ASN A 160 52.59 32.24 4.72
CA ASN A 160 53.34 33.42 4.28
C ASN A 160 53.75 33.35 2.80
N GLU A 161 52.95 32.67 1.98
CA GLU A 161 53.13 32.52 0.53
C GLU A 161 51.96 33.18 -0.23
N PRO A 162 52.17 33.57 -1.50
CA PRO A 162 51.10 34.02 -2.37
C PRO A 162 50.00 32.97 -2.52
N SER A 163 48.74 33.39 -2.42
CA SER A 163 47.56 32.55 -2.67
C SER A 163 46.57 33.29 -3.58
N VAL A 164 45.88 32.55 -4.45
CA VAL A 164 44.75 33.05 -5.25
C VAL A 164 43.40 32.71 -4.64
N PHE A 165 43.41 32.04 -3.47
CA PHE A 165 42.24 31.66 -2.71
C PHE A 165 42.32 32.33 -1.34
N VAL A 166 41.60 33.43 -1.19
CA VAL A 166 41.45 34.12 0.09
C VAL A 166 40.54 33.27 0.99
N HIS A 167 40.92 33.10 2.25
CA HIS A 167 40.14 32.36 3.25
C HIS A 167 39.79 30.91 2.86
N ASN A 168 40.78 30.13 2.39
CA ASN A 168 40.62 28.72 2.00
C ASN A 168 40.82 27.71 3.17
N GLY A 169 40.86 28.20 4.40
CA GLY A 169 40.87 27.36 5.60
C GLY A 169 39.48 26.86 5.96
N ASP A 170 39.42 25.96 6.93
CA ASP A 170 38.17 25.40 7.48
C ASP A 170 37.76 26.18 8.74
N PRO A 171 36.66 26.97 8.70
CA PRO A 171 36.16 27.71 9.84
C PRO A 171 35.62 26.82 10.97
N VAL A 172 35.16 25.60 10.66
CA VAL A 172 34.59 24.67 11.64
C VAL A 172 35.68 24.14 12.57
N THR A 173 36.85 23.80 12.01
CA THR A 173 38.01 23.34 12.79
C THR A 173 38.98 24.46 13.17
N GLY A 174 38.85 25.64 12.55
CA GLY A 174 39.75 26.78 12.73
C GLY A 174 41.14 26.56 12.11
N VAL A 175 41.28 25.64 11.15
CA VAL A 175 42.55 25.26 10.53
C VAL A 175 42.72 25.95 9.18
N GLY A 176 43.90 26.55 8.95
CA GLY A 176 44.22 27.24 7.70
C GLY A 176 43.86 28.73 7.72
N TRP A 177 43.78 29.35 6.54
CA TRP A 177 43.44 30.76 6.43
C TRP A 177 41.93 30.95 6.56
N VAL A 178 41.45 31.36 7.73
CA VAL A 178 40.03 31.63 7.99
C VAL A 178 39.74 33.13 8.01
N ASP A 179 38.50 33.53 7.73
CA ASP A 179 38.04 34.89 7.97
C ASP A 179 37.67 35.02 9.45
N ASP A 180 38.26 35.99 10.14
CA ASP A 180 38.15 36.17 11.60
C ASP A 180 37.58 37.53 12.00
N VAL A 181 37.20 38.35 11.01
CA VAL A 181 36.60 39.66 11.24
C VAL A 181 35.19 39.63 10.67
N PRO A 182 34.13 39.65 11.50
CA PRO A 182 32.76 39.76 11.01
C PRO A 182 32.50 41.14 10.37
N GLY A 183 31.48 41.22 9.54
CA GLY A 183 31.02 42.47 8.94
C GLY A 183 30.50 42.24 7.54
N ASP A 184 30.04 43.31 6.91
CA ASP A 184 29.49 43.25 5.57
C ASP A 184 30.51 42.64 4.57
N ARG A 185 30.28 41.40 4.14
CA ARG A 185 31.21 40.59 3.35
C ARG A 185 30.64 40.27 1.99
N ARG A 186 31.51 40.41 0.99
CA ARG A 186 31.26 39.98 -0.38
C ARG A 186 32.41 39.16 -0.87
N TYR A 187 32.12 38.24 -1.78
CA TYR A 187 33.17 37.50 -2.46
C TYR A 187 32.90 37.35 -3.94
N LEU A 188 34.00 37.09 -4.65
CA LEU A 188 34.04 36.78 -6.05
C LEU A 188 34.71 35.43 -6.24
N MET A 189 33.93 34.43 -6.60
CA MET A 189 34.45 33.12 -6.98
C MET A 189 34.54 33.02 -8.49
N SER A 190 35.70 32.66 -9.02
CA SER A 190 35.98 32.71 -10.46
C SER A 190 36.50 31.38 -11.00
N SER A 191 36.16 31.11 -12.26
CA SER A 191 36.63 29.97 -13.04
C SER A 191 37.24 30.47 -14.35
N GLY A 192 38.54 30.25 -14.53
CA GLY A 192 39.32 30.68 -15.69
C GLY A 192 40.84 30.68 -15.43
N PRO A 193 41.64 31.30 -16.30
CA PRO A 193 41.24 31.83 -17.60
C PRO A 193 40.94 30.72 -18.61
N PHE A 194 40.12 31.02 -19.60
CA PHE A 194 39.96 30.21 -20.81
C PHE A 194 40.02 31.07 -22.08
N TYR A 195 40.40 30.43 -23.18
CA TYR A 195 40.40 31.02 -24.51
C TYR A 195 39.01 30.86 -25.15
N LEU A 196 38.52 31.92 -25.80
CA LEU A 196 37.23 31.95 -26.48
C LEU A 196 37.35 32.63 -27.86
N ALA A 197 37.51 31.82 -28.91
CA ALA A 197 37.63 32.32 -30.28
C ALA A 197 36.32 32.97 -30.79
N PRO A 198 36.37 33.80 -31.84
CA PRO A 198 35.18 34.24 -32.55
C PRO A 198 34.31 33.06 -32.98
N GLY A 199 33.05 33.04 -32.52
CA GLY A 199 32.09 31.97 -32.77
C GLY A 199 32.16 30.78 -31.81
N ASP A 200 33.17 30.70 -30.93
CA ASP A 200 33.22 29.64 -29.91
C ASP A 200 32.14 29.81 -28.85
N THR A 201 31.83 28.69 -28.19
CA THR A 201 30.82 28.58 -27.15
C THR A 201 31.39 27.84 -25.94
N GLN A 202 31.14 28.39 -24.75
CA GLN A 202 31.38 27.74 -23.46
C GLN A 202 30.06 27.59 -22.72
N GLU A 203 29.91 26.49 -22.01
CA GLU A 203 28.71 26.19 -21.22
C GLU A 203 29.13 25.97 -19.77
N VAL A 204 28.62 26.81 -18.89
CA VAL A 204 28.92 26.76 -17.46
C VAL A 204 27.65 26.44 -16.70
N VAL A 205 27.74 25.55 -15.72
CA VAL A 205 26.69 25.29 -14.74
C VAL A 205 27.26 25.58 -13.36
N GLY A 206 26.60 26.46 -12.62
CA GLY A 206 26.85 26.66 -11.21
C GLY A 206 25.61 26.34 -10.37
N ALA A 207 25.78 26.38 -9.06
CA ALA A 207 24.68 26.21 -8.11
C ALA A 207 24.75 27.25 -6.98
N MET A 208 23.60 27.51 -6.38
CA MET A 208 23.44 28.17 -5.09
C MET A 208 22.90 27.13 -4.12
N ILE A 209 23.51 27.03 -2.93
CA ILE A 209 23.25 26.00 -1.93
C ILE A 209 23.00 26.70 -0.60
N ILE A 210 21.90 26.37 0.07
CA ILE A 210 21.58 26.93 1.38
C ILE A 210 21.33 25.79 2.35
N ALA A 211 21.95 25.82 3.53
CA ALA A 211 21.67 24.83 4.56
C ALA A 211 21.74 25.45 5.96
N ALA A 212 20.78 25.12 6.81
CA ALA A 212 20.78 25.47 8.23
C ALA A 212 20.99 24.22 9.10
N GLY A 213 21.97 24.30 9.99
CA GLY A 213 22.14 23.40 11.14
C GLY A 213 21.80 24.12 12.44
N SER A 214 21.95 23.44 13.57
CA SER A 214 21.67 23.96 14.92
C SER A 214 22.59 25.11 15.36
N ASN A 215 23.69 25.33 14.63
CA ASN A 215 24.52 26.53 14.71
C ASN A 215 25.24 26.81 13.38
N TRP A 216 25.89 27.97 13.29
CA TRP A 216 26.59 28.43 12.09
C TRP A 216 27.63 27.42 11.58
N ALA A 217 28.41 26.80 12.46
CA ALA A 217 29.46 25.85 12.08
C ALA A 217 28.86 24.58 11.46
N LYS A 218 27.74 24.11 12.04
CA LYS A 218 26.97 22.97 11.54
C LYS A 218 26.28 23.30 10.22
N SER A 219 25.83 24.53 10.02
CA SER A 219 25.33 24.99 8.72
C SER A 219 26.38 24.84 7.61
N ILE A 220 27.65 25.15 7.88
CA ILE A 220 28.76 24.92 6.92
C ILE A 220 28.89 23.43 6.61
N THR A 221 28.98 22.57 7.63
CA THR A 221 29.10 21.11 7.43
C THR A 221 27.94 20.56 6.59
N LYS A 222 26.71 21.00 6.86
CA LYS A 222 25.51 20.57 6.12
C LYS A 222 25.51 21.05 4.68
N MET A 223 25.90 22.29 4.43
CA MET A 223 25.97 22.89 3.09
C MET A 223 26.98 22.14 2.22
N LEU A 224 28.17 21.85 2.75
CA LEU A 224 29.19 21.06 2.03
C LEU A 224 28.75 19.61 1.78
N TYR A 225 27.95 19.01 2.67
CA TYR A 225 27.35 17.71 2.42
C TYR A 225 26.31 17.76 1.28
N PHE A 226 25.45 18.78 1.25
CA PHE A 226 24.48 18.99 0.17
C PHE A 226 25.14 19.25 -1.18
N ASP A 227 26.24 20.02 -1.19
CA ASP A 227 27.08 20.23 -2.37
C ASP A 227 27.56 18.91 -2.97
N ASN A 228 28.21 18.06 -2.17
CA ASN A 228 28.72 16.77 -2.63
C ASN A 228 27.60 15.85 -3.15
N PHE A 229 26.44 15.83 -2.50
CA PHE A 229 25.27 15.09 -2.98
C PHE A 229 24.83 15.58 -4.36
N ALA A 230 24.66 16.90 -4.49
CA ALA A 230 24.22 17.48 -5.75
C ALA A 230 25.25 17.28 -6.86
N GLN A 231 26.55 17.34 -6.56
CA GLN A 231 27.60 17.12 -7.55
C GLN A 231 27.45 15.72 -8.18
N GLY A 232 27.14 14.72 -7.35
CA GLY A 232 26.75 13.38 -7.82
C GLY A 232 25.49 13.38 -8.69
N ALA A 233 24.43 14.07 -8.28
CA ALA A 233 23.19 14.19 -9.05
C ALA A 233 23.42 14.86 -10.43
N PHE A 234 24.24 15.92 -10.46
CA PHE A 234 24.60 16.64 -11.68
C PHE A 234 25.43 15.77 -12.62
N ASP A 235 26.43 15.05 -12.11
CA ASP A 235 27.26 14.13 -12.90
C ASP A 235 26.44 12.95 -13.46
N ALA A 236 25.36 12.56 -12.76
CA ALA A 236 24.34 11.62 -13.23
C ALA A 236 23.31 12.25 -14.20
N ASN A 237 23.54 13.48 -14.68
CA ASN A 237 22.63 14.21 -15.58
C ASN A 237 21.22 14.39 -15.00
N PHE A 238 21.11 14.54 -13.67
CA PHE A 238 19.85 14.60 -12.93
C PHE A 238 18.91 13.41 -13.19
N ASN A 239 19.43 12.29 -13.67
CA ASN A 239 18.71 11.02 -13.67
C ASN A 239 18.78 10.42 -12.27
N VAL A 240 18.25 11.16 -11.31
CA VAL A 240 18.14 10.76 -9.90
C VAL A 240 16.81 10.07 -9.70
N CYS A 241 16.85 8.99 -8.93
CA CYS A 241 15.67 8.22 -8.61
C CYS A 241 14.78 9.03 -7.65
N SER A 242 13.48 9.06 -7.93
CA SER A 242 12.45 9.58 -7.04
C SER A 242 11.16 8.79 -7.25
N PRO A 243 10.59 8.16 -6.21
CA PRO A 243 9.32 7.48 -6.31
C PRO A 243 8.19 8.44 -6.73
N PRO A 244 7.17 7.99 -7.47
CA PRO A 244 5.98 8.79 -7.72
C PRO A 244 5.25 9.12 -6.40
N SER A 245 4.63 10.30 -6.33
CA SER A 245 3.81 10.67 -5.16
C SER A 245 2.48 9.91 -5.17
N PRO A 246 2.02 9.39 -4.01
CA PRO A 246 0.68 8.80 -3.88
C PRO A 246 -0.45 9.77 -4.22
N SER A 247 -1.52 9.27 -4.84
CA SER A 247 -2.79 10.00 -4.97
C SER A 247 -3.53 9.91 -3.64
N ILE A 248 -4.13 11.02 -3.18
CA ILE A 248 -4.74 11.08 -1.84
C ILE A 248 -6.20 11.47 -1.95
N GLU A 249 -7.06 10.63 -1.41
CA GLU A 249 -8.45 10.91 -1.11
C GLU A 249 -8.62 11.22 0.37
N LEU A 250 -9.48 12.19 0.68
CA LEU A 250 -9.64 12.76 2.01
C LEU A 250 -11.10 12.75 2.44
N ALA A 251 -11.39 12.05 3.55
CA ALA A 251 -12.67 12.17 4.24
C ALA A 251 -12.50 12.96 5.56
N GLN A 252 -13.41 13.91 5.79
CA GLN A 252 -13.36 14.86 6.91
C GLN A 252 -14.57 14.65 7.83
N LEU A 253 -14.31 14.25 9.08
CA LEU A 253 -15.33 13.73 9.99
C LEU A 253 -15.26 14.43 11.36
N ASP A 254 -16.18 14.10 12.27
CA ASP A 254 -16.15 14.61 13.65
C ASP A 254 -14.88 14.12 14.37
N GLN A 255 -13.99 15.07 14.69
CA GLN A 255 -12.71 14.89 15.38
C GLN A 255 -11.77 13.87 14.71
N LYS A 256 -11.96 13.64 13.41
CA LYS A 256 -11.30 12.56 12.68
C LYS A 256 -11.09 12.94 11.22
N VAL A 257 -9.98 12.49 10.67
CA VAL A 257 -9.64 12.57 9.25
C VAL A 257 -9.25 11.17 8.78
N ILE A 258 -9.69 10.78 7.60
CA ILE A 258 -9.27 9.54 6.93
C ILE A 258 -8.56 9.93 5.66
N LEU A 259 -7.39 9.31 5.42
CA LEU A 259 -6.69 9.40 4.15
C LEU A 259 -6.68 8.01 3.50
N THR A 260 -7.03 7.97 2.21
CA THR A 260 -6.88 6.79 1.36
C THR A 260 -5.96 7.11 0.19
N PHE A 261 -5.13 6.13 -0.20
CA PHE A 261 -4.12 6.28 -1.25
C PHE A 261 -3.91 5.01 -2.08
N GLU A 262 -5.03 4.35 -2.39
CA GLU A 262 -5.07 3.14 -3.21
C GLU A 262 -4.92 3.44 -4.70
N GLU A 263 -5.38 4.61 -5.16
CA GLU A 263 -5.34 4.95 -6.57
C GLU A 263 -3.89 5.01 -7.11
N ASN A 264 -3.57 4.14 -8.06
CA ASN A 264 -2.24 3.91 -8.64
C ASN A 264 -1.19 3.33 -7.65
N SER A 265 -1.63 2.71 -6.55
CA SER A 265 -0.76 2.00 -5.59
C SER A 265 0.11 0.96 -6.31
N ASP A 266 -0.46 0.18 -7.22
CA ASP A 266 0.20 -0.84 -8.04
C ASP A 266 1.43 -0.30 -8.79
N VAL A 267 1.34 0.90 -9.37
CA VAL A 267 2.46 1.53 -10.09
C VAL A 267 3.55 1.98 -9.11
N ILE A 268 3.15 2.51 -7.95
CA ILE A 268 4.08 3.03 -6.93
C ILE A 268 4.82 1.88 -6.25
N GLU A 269 4.13 0.81 -5.88
CA GLU A 269 4.70 -0.36 -5.21
C GLU A 269 5.64 -1.16 -6.12
N ASN A 270 5.43 -1.09 -7.44
CA ASN A 270 6.34 -1.66 -8.42
C ASN A 270 7.53 -0.74 -8.78
N TYR A 271 7.67 0.41 -8.11
CA TYR A 271 8.72 1.38 -8.40
C TYR A 271 10.11 0.80 -8.20
N ASN A 272 10.93 0.91 -9.26
CA ASN A 272 12.33 0.53 -9.26
C ASN A 272 13.13 1.54 -10.09
N CYS A 273 14.22 2.05 -9.54
CA CYS A 273 15.13 2.93 -10.25
C CYS A 273 16.56 2.71 -9.77
N ALA A 274 17.47 2.40 -10.72
CA ALA A 274 18.81 1.91 -10.40
C ALA A 274 18.73 0.74 -9.39
N SER A 275 19.31 0.90 -8.19
CA SER A 275 19.24 -0.09 -7.11
C SER A 275 18.19 0.26 -6.05
N TYR A 276 17.48 1.40 -6.17
CA TYR A 276 16.38 1.75 -5.29
C TYR A 276 15.14 0.93 -5.66
N SER A 277 14.59 0.24 -4.67
CA SER A 277 13.31 -0.47 -4.76
C SER A 277 12.32 0.13 -3.78
N PHE A 278 11.03 0.15 -4.12
CA PHE A 278 9.97 0.57 -3.20
C PHE A 278 10.06 -0.20 -1.87
N GLN A 279 9.88 0.52 -0.75
CA GLN A 279 9.99 -0.05 0.59
C GLN A 279 8.81 0.30 1.51
N GLY A 280 7.99 1.31 1.16
CA GLY A 280 6.80 1.64 1.94
C GLY A 280 6.28 3.05 1.75
N TYR A 281 5.34 3.43 2.62
CA TYR A 281 4.72 4.75 2.71
C TYR A 281 4.96 5.40 4.07
N ASN A 282 5.11 6.73 4.08
CA ASN A 282 5.12 7.54 5.29
C ASN A 282 3.92 8.49 5.29
N VAL A 283 3.24 8.62 6.43
CA VAL A 283 2.13 9.54 6.66
C VAL A 283 2.60 10.68 7.57
N TYR A 284 2.36 11.93 7.19
CA TYR A 284 2.81 13.12 7.93
C TYR A 284 1.67 14.07 8.31
N GLN A 285 1.86 14.77 9.43
CA GLN A 285 1.13 15.98 9.78
C GLN A 285 2.06 17.19 9.59
N GLY A 286 1.60 18.21 8.86
CA GLY A 286 2.31 19.48 8.67
C GLY A 286 1.81 20.56 9.63
N ALA A 287 2.72 21.41 10.11
CA ALA A 287 2.34 22.64 10.83
C ALA A 287 1.75 23.71 9.89
N SER A 288 2.12 23.65 8.60
CA SER A 288 1.57 24.44 7.50
C SER A 288 1.54 23.59 6.21
N LEU A 289 1.04 24.18 5.11
CA LEU A 289 1.09 23.56 3.78
C LEU A 289 2.52 23.19 3.34
N ASN A 290 3.53 23.89 3.86
CA ASN A 290 4.95 23.68 3.55
C ASN A 290 5.71 23.01 4.71
N GLY A 291 5.00 22.45 5.70
CA GLY A 291 5.58 21.92 6.92
C GLY A 291 5.85 22.98 8.01
N PRO A 292 6.75 22.73 8.97
CA PRO A 292 7.50 21.48 9.17
C PRO A 292 6.59 20.26 9.31
N TRP A 293 7.09 19.10 8.86
CA TRP A 293 6.36 17.83 8.79
C TRP A 293 6.75 16.91 9.95
N THR A 294 5.75 16.33 10.60
CA THR A 294 5.93 15.33 11.67
C THR A 294 5.33 14.02 11.20
N ARG A 295 6.14 12.96 11.16
CA ARG A 295 5.67 11.62 10.78
C ARG A 295 4.71 11.07 11.84
N ILE A 296 3.57 10.58 11.37
CA ILE A 296 2.50 9.98 12.18
C ILE A 296 2.61 8.45 12.14
N LYS A 297 2.85 7.90 10.95
CA LYS A 297 2.83 6.46 10.70
C LYS A 297 3.71 6.10 9.50
N THR A 298 4.20 4.87 9.51
CA THR A 298 4.92 4.24 8.40
C THR A 298 4.22 2.92 8.09
N TYR A 299 4.04 2.61 6.82
CA TYR A 299 3.66 1.29 6.32
C TYR A 299 4.80 0.77 5.47
N ASP A 300 5.23 -0.46 5.70
CA ASP A 300 6.48 -0.98 5.16
C ASP A 300 6.36 -2.43 4.72
N VAL A 301 7.10 -2.78 3.67
CA VAL A 301 7.18 -4.14 3.15
C VAL A 301 7.70 -5.08 4.25
N VAL A 302 7.10 -6.26 4.37
CA VAL A 302 7.51 -7.28 5.34
C VAL A 302 8.74 -8.03 4.82
N ASP A 303 9.93 -7.50 5.09
CA ASP A 303 11.20 -8.05 4.59
C ASP A 303 12.38 -7.97 5.59
N ASP A 304 12.08 -7.73 6.87
CA ASP A 304 13.03 -7.55 7.98
C ASP A 304 13.83 -6.21 7.92
N ILE A 305 13.52 -5.30 7.00
CA ILE A 305 14.15 -3.96 6.90
C ILE A 305 13.33 -2.93 7.68
N LYS A 306 13.53 -2.91 9.01
CA LYS A 306 12.74 -2.06 9.92
C LYS A 306 13.30 -0.65 10.08
N THR A 307 14.59 -0.52 10.33
CA THR A 307 15.20 0.79 10.59
C THR A 307 16.32 1.02 9.60
N ILE A 308 16.15 2.05 8.79
CA ILE A 308 17.15 2.45 7.80
C ILE A 308 17.89 3.65 8.36
N LEU A 309 19.22 3.60 8.30
CA LEU A 309 20.09 4.67 8.75
C LEU A 309 20.56 5.47 7.53
N ASP A 310 20.55 6.79 7.63
CA ASP A 310 21.20 7.69 6.69
C ASP A 310 22.13 8.65 7.41
N LEU A 311 23.12 9.14 6.67
CA LEU A 311 23.98 10.22 7.15
C LEU A 311 23.13 11.47 7.33
N THR A 312 22.97 11.85 8.59
CA THR A 312 22.32 13.08 9.01
C THR A 312 23.32 13.89 9.82
N LEU A 313 23.24 15.21 9.73
CA LEU A 313 24.04 16.06 10.61
C LEU A 313 23.56 15.87 12.05
N ASP A 314 24.45 15.38 12.90
CA ASP A 314 24.19 15.36 14.33
C ASP A 314 24.37 16.76 14.90
N GLU A 315 23.26 17.30 15.37
CA GLU A 315 23.18 18.66 15.84
C GLU A 315 23.84 18.86 17.21
N ASP A 316 24.36 17.82 17.87
CA ASP A 316 25.15 17.98 19.09
C ASP A 316 26.65 18.03 18.77
N THR A 317 27.15 17.07 17.99
CA THR A 317 28.58 16.92 17.68
C THR A 317 29.02 17.69 16.44
N GLY A 318 28.11 18.00 15.53
CA GLY A 318 28.39 18.58 14.22
C GLY A 318 29.04 17.62 13.23
N GLU A 319 29.12 16.33 13.56
CA GLU A 319 29.53 15.27 12.65
C GLU A 319 28.34 14.75 11.85
N LEU A 320 28.59 14.23 10.66
CA LEU A 320 27.59 13.43 9.96
C LEU A 320 27.53 12.06 10.62
N LEU A 321 26.44 11.76 11.33
CA LEU A 321 26.19 10.48 11.96
C LEU A 321 25.17 9.68 11.16
N GLU A 322 25.34 8.36 11.12
CA GLU A 322 24.28 7.47 10.65
C GLU A 322 23.16 7.42 11.68
N LEU A 323 22.07 8.13 11.40
CA LEU A 323 20.88 8.18 12.24
C LEU A 323 19.69 7.55 11.52
N PRO A 324 18.70 7.02 12.26
CA PRO A 324 17.48 6.50 11.66
C PRO A 324 16.76 7.54 10.80
N SER A 325 16.73 7.32 9.48
CA SER A 325 15.94 8.10 8.53
C SER A 325 14.55 7.51 8.37
N GLN A 326 14.43 6.17 8.37
CA GLN A 326 13.15 5.46 8.33
C GLN A 326 12.91 4.57 9.53
N PHE A 327 11.64 4.55 9.96
CA PHE A 327 11.13 3.73 11.05
C PHE A 327 9.95 2.88 10.54
N GLY A 328 10.29 1.75 9.94
CA GLY A 328 9.39 0.64 9.62
C GLY A 328 9.20 -0.31 10.81
N THR A 329 8.20 -1.17 10.71
CA THR A 329 7.84 -2.16 11.73
C THR A 329 7.62 -3.57 11.17
N ASP A 330 7.81 -3.78 9.87
CA ASP A 330 7.26 -4.88 9.07
C ASP A 330 5.74 -4.99 9.24
N SER A 331 5.04 -3.87 9.17
CA SER A 331 3.59 -3.83 9.39
C SER A 331 2.77 -4.33 8.20
N GLY A 332 3.41 -4.50 7.05
CA GLY A 332 2.72 -4.65 5.78
C GLY A 332 2.34 -3.30 5.19
N LEU A 333 2.00 -3.33 3.90
CA LEU A 333 1.50 -2.15 3.20
C LEU A 333 0.03 -1.94 3.55
N ASN A 334 -0.37 -0.68 3.62
CA ASN A 334 -1.76 -0.30 3.83
C ASN A 334 -1.97 1.07 3.18
N HIS A 335 -3.09 1.21 2.47
CA HIS A 335 -3.46 2.44 1.75
C HIS A 335 -4.52 3.25 2.46
N TYR A 336 -4.81 2.93 3.72
CA TYR A 336 -5.80 3.58 4.56
C TYR A 336 -5.16 4.02 5.88
N VAL A 337 -5.48 5.24 6.31
CA VAL A 337 -5.09 5.71 7.64
C VAL A 337 -6.18 6.58 8.27
N GLU A 338 -6.60 6.18 9.47
CA GLU A 338 -7.42 7.00 10.33
C GLU A 338 -6.54 7.86 11.24
N ILE A 339 -6.81 9.16 11.27
CA ILE A 339 -6.11 10.15 12.08
C ILE A 339 -7.11 10.83 13.01
N THR A 340 -6.97 10.59 14.30
CA THR A 340 -7.80 11.19 15.37
C THR A 340 -7.00 12.13 16.29
N ASN A 341 -5.67 12.16 16.15
CA ASN A 341 -4.77 12.91 17.00
C ASN A 341 -3.94 13.92 16.21
N ASP A 342 -3.88 15.15 16.72
CA ASP A 342 -2.96 16.21 16.35
C ASP A 342 -1.62 15.96 17.06
N VAL A 343 -0.68 15.29 16.38
CA VAL A 343 0.62 14.90 16.93
C VAL A 343 1.47 16.13 17.27
N ILE A 344 1.35 17.21 16.48
CA ILE A 344 2.11 18.45 16.68
C ILE A 344 1.71 19.14 17.99
N ASN A 345 0.42 19.19 18.31
CA ASN A 345 -0.08 19.82 19.54
C ASN A 345 -0.41 18.82 20.66
N SER A 346 -0.08 17.54 20.47
CA SER A 346 -0.28 16.42 21.40
C SER A 346 -1.70 16.38 22.01
N ARG A 347 -2.72 16.41 21.15
CA ARG A 347 -4.14 16.40 21.54
C ARG A 347 -4.99 15.71 20.47
N SER A 348 -6.24 15.42 20.77
CA SER A 348 -7.20 14.98 19.74
C SER A 348 -7.46 16.09 18.72
N ILE A 349 -7.77 15.70 17.48
CA ILE A 349 -8.18 16.63 16.43
C ILE A 349 -9.42 17.40 16.88
N ILE A 350 -9.48 18.69 16.53
CA ILE A 350 -10.56 19.59 16.89
C ILE A 350 -11.31 19.96 15.61
N ASN A 351 -12.64 19.86 15.64
CA ASN A 351 -13.46 20.27 14.50
C ASN A 351 -13.27 21.74 14.14
N HIS A 352 -13.46 22.02 12.85
CA HIS A 352 -13.40 23.35 12.23
C HIS A 352 -12.04 24.05 12.40
N ARG A 353 -11.00 23.28 12.75
CA ARG A 353 -9.60 23.72 12.71
C ARG A 353 -8.94 23.14 11.47
N LYS A 354 -8.09 23.94 10.82
CA LYS A 354 -7.28 23.50 9.69
C LYS A 354 -6.12 22.62 10.14
N TYR A 355 -5.92 21.53 9.43
CA TYR A 355 -4.82 20.59 9.55
C TYR A 355 -4.22 20.35 8.16
N TYR A 356 -2.96 19.95 8.12
CA TYR A 356 -2.26 19.63 6.89
C TYR A 356 -1.70 18.22 7.00
N PHE A 357 -1.95 17.39 5.99
CA PHE A 357 -1.46 16.03 5.93
C PHE A 357 -0.79 15.75 4.59
N ALA A 358 0.03 14.71 4.55
CA ALA A 358 0.60 14.20 3.32
C ALA A 358 0.96 12.72 3.49
N VAL A 359 0.99 11.99 2.37
CA VAL A 359 1.55 10.64 2.30
C VAL A 359 2.63 10.65 1.23
N THR A 360 3.78 10.05 1.52
CA THR A 360 4.89 9.86 0.58
C THR A 360 5.18 8.38 0.41
N ALA A 361 5.66 8.00 -0.77
CA ALA A 361 6.27 6.70 -1.00
C ALA A 361 7.79 6.82 -0.84
N TYR A 362 8.44 5.81 -0.24
CA TYR A 362 9.88 5.77 -0.12
C TYR A 362 10.48 4.51 -0.74
N ALA A 363 11.70 4.65 -1.25
CA ALA A 363 12.49 3.59 -1.82
C ALA A 363 13.86 3.51 -1.15
N TYR A 364 14.44 2.30 -1.15
CA TYR A 364 15.64 1.97 -0.40
C TYR A 364 16.73 1.36 -1.30
N ASP A 365 17.96 1.85 -1.13
CA ASP A 365 19.20 1.27 -1.67
C ASP A 365 20.25 1.18 -0.55
N PRO A 366 20.64 -0.02 -0.09
CA PRO A 366 21.59 -0.19 1.02
C PRO A 366 23.00 0.34 0.73
N ASP A 367 23.39 0.40 -0.55
CA ASP A 367 24.75 0.75 -0.99
C ASP A 367 24.88 2.24 -1.39
N ALA A 368 23.77 2.98 -1.44
CA ALA A 368 23.77 4.40 -1.79
C ALA A 368 24.29 5.29 -0.65
N ALA A 369 24.86 6.44 -1.03
CA ALA A 369 25.28 7.47 -0.07
C ALA A 369 24.10 8.11 0.70
N GLN A 370 22.94 8.17 0.05
CA GLN A 370 21.65 8.43 0.68
C GLN A 370 20.78 7.20 0.41
N ARG A 371 20.62 6.33 1.39
CA ARG A 371 19.95 5.03 1.24
C ARG A 371 18.46 5.16 1.04
N VAL A 372 17.86 6.24 1.51
CA VAL A 372 16.41 6.47 1.41
C VAL A 372 16.12 7.68 0.54
N ILE A 373 15.28 7.46 -0.46
CA ILE A 373 14.65 8.52 -1.25
C ILE A 373 13.14 8.48 -1.05
N GLU A 374 12.52 9.64 -0.99
CA GLU A 374 11.07 9.78 -0.88
C GLU A 374 10.49 10.55 -2.06
N SER A 375 9.24 10.27 -2.38
CA SER A 375 8.45 11.10 -3.29
C SER A 375 8.28 12.52 -2.74
N PRO A 376 8.05 13.53 -3.58
CA PRO A 376 7.69 14.87 -3.13
C PRO A 376 6.47 14.86 -2.19
N ILE A 377 6.48 15.77 -1.20
CA ILE A 377 5.38 15.95 -0.26
C ILE A 377 4.29 16.80 -0.92
N ASN A 378 3.17 16.16 -1.24
CA ASN A 378 1.96 16.84 -1.71
C ASN A 378 1.00 17.04 -0.54
N ALA A 379 0.99 18.25 0.02
CA ALA A 379 0.17 18.60 1.17
C ALA A 379 -1.32 18.70 0.80
N ILE A 380 -2.17 18.11 1.63
CA ILE A 380 -3.63 18.30 1.61
C ILE A 380 -4.07 19.08 2.86
N GLU A 381 -5.05 19.98 2.67
CA GLU A 381 -5.70 20.70 3.78
C GLU A 381 -6.95 19.95 4.23
N ALA A 382 -7.06 19.66 5.52
CA ALA A 382 -8.24 19.06 6.14
C ALA A 382 -8.83 19.98 7.22
N VAL A 383 -10.15 20.12 7.22
CA VAL A 383 -10.97 20.85 8.20
C VAL A 383 -12.04 19.89 8.73
N PRO A 384 -11.68 18.96 9.63
CA PRO A 384 -12.59 17.98 10.19
C PRO A 384 -13.83 18.65 10.80
N GLY A 385 -14.98 18.01 10.68
CA GLY A 385 -16.25 18.52 11.16
C GLY A 385 -17.37 17.52 10.93
N GLY A 386 -18.25 17.37 11.92
CA GLY A 386 -19.53 16.67 11.73
C GLY A 386 -20.52 17.50 10.88
N PRO A 387 -21.71 16.95 10.57
CA PRO A 387 -22.66 17.62 9.69
C PRO A 387 -23.16 18.91 10.31
N GLY A 388 -23.52 19.89 9.48
CA GLY A 388 -24.16 21.13 9.94
C GLY A 388 -25.46 20.84 10.71
N LEU A 389 -25.76 21.65 11.74
CA LEU A 389 -26.99 21.57 12.54
C LEU A 389 -28.25 21.40 11.66
N GLY A 390 -28.96 20.28 11.80
CA GLY A 390 -30.17 19.96 11.05
C GLY A 390 -30.01 18.90 9.95
N SER A 391 -28.79 18.40 9.74
CA SER A 391 -28.45 17.36 8.75
C SER A 391 -27.99 16.08 9.48
N ALA A 392 -28.87 15.47 10.28
CA ALA A 392 -28.53 14.19 10.88
C ALA A 392 -28.37 13.17 9.74
N LEU A 393 -27.16 12.63 9.61
CA LEU A 393 -26.85 11.56 8.66
C LEU A 393 -27.74 10.35 8.96
N ALA A 394 -28.26 9.72 7.92
CA ALA A 394 -29.04 8.49 8.03
C ALA A 394 -28.15 7.32 8.48
N SER A 395 -26.88 7.32 8.05
CA SER A 395 -25.87 6.33 8.45
C SER A 395 -24.59 7.01 8.93
N GLY A 396 -24.01 6.49 10.01
CA GLY A 396 -22.72 6.91 10.55
C GLY A 396 -21.56 6.10 9.97
N VAL A 397 -20.34 6.59 10.20
CA VAL A 397 -19.11 5.85 9.87
C VAL A 397 -19.06 4.55 10.66
N SER A 398 -18.64 3.48 10.01
CA SER A 398 -18.63 2.10 10.51
C SER A 398 -20.02 1.46 10.69
N ASP A 399 -21.11 2.17 10.38
CA ASP A 399 -22.40 1.51 10.24
C ASP A 399 -22.36 0.55 9.05
N THR A 400 -23.11 -0.53 9.16
CA THR A 400 -23.38 -1.42 8.03
C THR A 400 -24.72 -1.07 7.44
N LEU A 401 -24.77 -0.93 6.12
CA LEU A 401 -26.02 -0.71 5.41
C LEU A 401 -26.83 -2.02 5.42
N ALA A 402 -28.12 -1.91 5.72
CA ALA A 402 -28.98 -3.08 5.84
C ALA A 402 -29.20 -3.73 4.47
N ILE A 403 -28.82 -5.01 4.36
CA ILE A 403 -29.02 -5.81 3.15
C ILE A 403 -30.36 -6.56 3.21
N THR A 404 -31.05 -6.59 2.08
CA THR A 404 -32.14 -7.51 1.80
C THR A 404 -31.66 -8.59 0.84
N HIS A 405 -31.65 -9.85 1.30
CA HIS A 405 -31.31 -11.03 0.51
C HIS A 405 -32.57 -11.73 0.00
N THR A 406 -32.53 -12.15 -1.27
CA THR A 406 -33.48 -13.10 -1.86
C THR A 406 -32.68 -14.32 -2.29
N GLY A 407 -33.06 -15.51 -1.83
CA GLY A 407 -32.35 -16.76 -2.13
C GLY A 407 -32.27 -17.68 -0.90
N LEU A 408 -31.37 -18.67 -0.96
CA LEU A 408 -31.17 -19.66 0.10
C LEU A 408 -29.74 -19.64 0.67
N SER A 409 -28.82 -18.92 0.04
CA SER A 409 -27.42 -18.91 0.45
C SER A 409 -27.21 -18.42 1.89
N ASP A 410 -26.22 -18.99 2.57
CA ASP A 410 -25.74 -18.53 3.88
C ASP A 410 -24.83 -17.30 3.79
N ALA A 411 -24.53 -16.83 2.58
CA ALA A 411 -23.64 -15.70 2.37
C ALA A 411 -24.26 -14.41 2.88
N VAL A 412 -23.46 -13.61 3.57
CA VAL A 412 -23.84 -12.30 4.11
C VAL A 412 -22.88 -11.27 3.55
N PHE A 413 -23.42 -10.14 3.11
CA PHE A 413 -22.63 -9.01 2.63
C PHE A 413 -22.78 -7.82 3.60
N PHE A 414 -21.73 -7.01 3.69
CA PHE A 414 -21.63 -5.89 4.63
C PHE A 414 -21.10 -4.66 3.91
N PRO A 415 -21.96 -3.73 3.48
CA PRO A 415 -21.53 -2.43 2.97
C PRO A 415 -21.20 -1.56 4.20
N HIS A 416 -19.91 -1.41 4.48
CA HIS A 416 -19.41 -0.63 5.60
C HIS A 416 -19.26 0.83 5.20
N VAL A 417 -19.99 1.73 5.86
CA VAL A 417 -19.92 3.16 5.57
C VAL A 417 -18.57 3.72 6.01
N VAL A 418 -17.80 4.26 5.08
CA VAL A 418 -16.50 4.90 5.32
C VAL A 418 -16.63 6.42 5.31
N ASP A 419 -17.35 6.95 4.33
CA ASP A 419 -17.69 8.37 4.25
C ASP A 419 -19.19 8.54 3.98
N PRO A 420 -19.99 8.84 5.01
CA PRO A 420 -21.44 9.01 4.85
C PRO A 420 -21.81 10.23 4.00
N TYR A 421 -20.88 11.16 3.72
CA TYR A 421 -21.15 12.28 2.82
C TYR A 421 -20.98 11.93 1.33
N GLN A 422 -20.33 10.80 1.03
CA GLN A 422 -20.23 10.29 -0.34
C GLN A 422 -21.33 9.29 -0.69
N LEU A 423 -22.11 8.84 0.31
CA LEU A 423 -23.29 8.02 0.08
C LEU A 423 -24.28 8.73 -0.84
N THR A 424 -24.57 8.12 -1.99
CA THR A 424 -25.36 8.71 -3.09
C THR A 424 -26.86 8.77 -2.81
N ASN A 425 -27.35 8.03 -1.80
CA ASN A 425 -28.76 7.69 -1.57
C ASN A 425 -29.38 6.81 -2.67
N HIS A 426 -28.55 6.16 -3.49
CA HIS A 426 -29.01 5.22 -4.50
C HIS A 426 -29.23 3.81 -3.93
N ASP A 427 -29.94 3.00 -4.70
CA ASP A 427 -30.14 1.57 -4.42
C ASP A 427 -29.13 0.73 -5.21
N TYR A 428 -28.50 -0.24 -4.53
CA TYR A 428 -27.48 -1.12 -5.08
C TYR A 428 -27.94 -2.58 -5.07
N GLU A 429 -27.50 -3.35 -6.07
CA GLU A 429 -27.72 -4.79 -6.17
C GLU A 429 -26.39 -5.54 -6.33
N ILE A 430 -26.21 -6.61 -5.55
CA ILE A 430 -25.17 -7.62 -5.70
C ILE A 430 -25.81 -8.84 -6.37
N SER A 431 -25.34 -9.15 -7.57
CA SER A 431 -25.82 -10.28 -8.39
C SER A 431 -24.66 -11.18 -8.82
N PHE A 432 -24.97 -12.38 -9.30
CA PHE A 432 -23.98 -13.40 -9.65
C PHE A 432 -24.29 -14.04 -11.00
N ASP A 433 -23.24 -14.30 -11.78
CA ASP A 433 -23.33 -14.96 -13.08
C ASP A 433 -22.12 -15.87 -13.35
N ILE A 434 -22.25 -16.74 -14.35
CA ILE A 434 -21.19 -17.64 -14.82
C ILE A 434 -20.78 -17.22 -16.23
N VAL A 435 -19.56 -16.71 -16.37
CA VAL A 435 -18.97 -16.31 -17.66
C VAL A 435 -17.79 -17.22 -17.96
N ASP A 436 -17.80 -17.89 -19.11
CA ASP A 436 -16.72 -18.81 -19.52
C ASP A 436 -16.32 -19.86 -18.46
N SER A 437 -17.32 -20.38 -17.73
CA SER A 437 -17.16 -21.35 -16.62
C SER A 437 -16.46 -20.81 -15.36
N VAL A 438 -16.39 -19.49 -15.21
CA VAL A 438 -15.92 -18.79 -14.01
C VAL A 438 -17.07 -18.03 -13.37
N TYR A 439 -17.17 -18.11 -12.05
CA TYR A 439 -18.18 -17.38 -11.29
C TYR A 439 -17.73 -15.94 -11.07
N HIS A 440 -18.67 -15.01 -11.20
CA HIS A 440 -18.47 -13.59 -10.95
C HIS A 440 -19.58 -13.05 -10.06
N TRP A 441 -19.24 -12.09 -9.21
CA TRP A 441 -20.20 -11.20 -8.57
C TRP A 441 -20.13 -9.81 -9.21
N TYR A 442 -21.24 -9.08 -9.16
CA TYR A 442 -21.40 -7.74 -9.71
C TYR A 442 -22.13 -6.87 -8.69
N LEU A 443 -21.59 -5.69 -8.39
CA LEU A 443 -22.25 -4.62 -7.66
C LEU A 443 -22.70 -3.56 -8.64
N THR A 444 -24.01 -3.36 -8.75
CA THR A 444 -24.63 -2.42 -9.69
C THR A 444 -25.39 -1.35 -8.92
N ASP A 445 -25.17 -0.08 -9.27
CA ASP A 445 -26.06 1.02 -8.89
C ASP A 445 -27.31 0.92 -9.78
N THR A 446 -28.43 0.60 -9.16
CA THR A 446 -29.69 0.31 -9.87
C THR A 446 -30.47 1.56 -10.24
N ASP A 447 -30.15 2.72 -9.66
CA ASP A 447 -30.79 3.99 -10.01
C ASP A 447 -30.21 4.54 -11.32
N ASP A 448 -28.89 4.42 -11.49
CA ASP A 448 -28.17 4.91 -12.67
C ASP A 448 -27.84 3.80 -13.72
N ASP A 449 -28.11 2.53 -13.40
CA ASP A 449 -27.79 1.36 -14.24
C ASP A 449 -26.28 1.27 -14.54
N GLU A 450 -25.46 1.58 -13.52
CA GLU A 450 -24.01 1.62 -13.60
C GLU A 450 -23.37 0.43 -12.87
N LEU A 451 -22.45 -0.27 -13.53
CA LEU A 451 -21.65 -1.31 -12.89
C LEU A 451 -20.54 -0.64 -12.09
N VAL A 452 -20.58 -0.84 -10.78
CA VAL A 452 -19.70 -0.14 -9.84
C VAL A 452 -18.48 -0.99 -9.50
N ALA A 453 -18.70 -2.28 -9.22
CA ALA A 453 -17.61 -3.23 -8.96
C ALA A 453 -17.96 -4.63 -9.47
N GLN A 454 -16.95 -5.42 -9.80
CA GLN A 454 -17.09 -6.84 -10.14
C GLN A 454 -15.78 -7.59 -9.87
N ASP A 455 -15.86 -8.86 -9.46
CA ASP A 455 -14.69 -9.73 -9.37
C ASP A 455 -15.09 -11.22 -9.41
N THR A 456 -14.08 -12.07 -9.59
CA THR A 456 -14.11 -13.52 -9.33
C THR A 456 -13.91 -13.86 -7.86
N LEU A 457 -13.16 -13.02 -7.12
CA LEU A 457 -12.87 -13.20 -5.70
C LEU A 457 -13.88 -12.42 -4.86
N PHE A 458 -14.40 -13.01 -3.79
CA PHE A 458 -15.32 -12.29 -2.89
C PHE A 458 -14.59 -11.21 -2.07
N PRO A 459 -15.19 -10.03 -1.85
CA PRO A 459 -14.53 -8.97 -1.10
C PRO A 459 -14.58 -9.24 0.42
N ALA A 460 -13.49 -9.01 1.13
CA ALA A 460 -13.38 -9.14 2.59
C ALA A 460 -12.66 -7.92 3.21
N THR A 461 -12.97 -7.56 4.45
CA THR A 461 -12.34 -6.41 5.16
C THR A 461 -11.20 -6.83 6.10
N PRO A 462 -10.21 -5.97 6.39
CA PRO A 462 -9.05 -6.29 7.25
C PRO A 462 -9.41 -6.93 8.61
N ASP A 463 -10.50 -6.48 9.25
CA ASP A 463 -10.97 -6.99 10.54
C ASP A 463 -11.39 -8.48 10.49
N TYR A 464 -11.56 -9.05 9.29
CA TYR A 464 -11.92 -10.44 9.03
C TYR A 464 -10.71 -11.41 9.05
N TYR A 465 -9.48 -10.91 9.00
CA TYR A 465 -8.25 -11.71 8.94
C TYR A 465 -7.83 -12.35 10.29
N ASP A 466 -8.66 -12.32 11.33
CA ASP A 466 -8.38 -13.02 12.60
C ASP A 466 -8.66 -14.53 12.50
N TYR A 467 -7.81 -15.24 11.75
CA TYR A 467 -7.85 -16.71 11.60
C TYR A 467 -7.76 -17.46 12.93
N ALA A 468 -7.34 -16.82 14.02
CA ALA A 468 -7.28 -17.45 15.33
C ALA A 468 -8.67 -17.62 15.97
N ASN A 469 -9.68 -16.89 15.47
CA ASN A 469 -11.06 -16.89 15.96
C ASN A 469 -12.11 -17.25 14.90
N SER A 470 -11.73 -17.53 13.64
CA SER A 470 -12.67 -17.97 12.60
C SER A 470 -12.90 -19.49 12.64
N ASP A 471 -14.16 -19.93 12.63
CA ASP A 471 -14.56 -21.35 12.60
C ASP A 471 -14.43 -22.01 11.20
N LEU A 472 -13.73 -21.38 10.26
CA LEU A 472 -13.54 -21.90 8.89
C LEU A 472 -12.32 -22.83 8.82
N GLU A 473 -12.52 -24.07 8.35
CA GLU A 473 -11.39 -24.95 8.02
C GLU A 473 -10.70 -24.47 6.72
N PHE A 474 -9.39 -24.74 6.58
CA PHE A 474 -8.57 -24.29 5.44
C PHE A 474 -9.09 -24.73 4.04
N VAL A 475 -9.94 -25.76 4.01
CA VAL A 475 -10.62 -26.30 2.82
C VAL A 475 -11.86 -25.47 2.42
N ASP A 476 -12.39 -24.69 3.35
CA ASP A 476 -13.61 -23.87 3.20
C ASP A 476 -13.31 -22.39 2.96
N LEU A 477 -12.04 -22.01 2.76
CA LEU A 477 -11.68 -20.62 2.50
C LEU A 477 -12.24 -20.20 1.12
N PRO A 478 -13.07 -19.14 1.05
CA PRO A 478 -13.47 -18.58 -0.22
C PRO A 478 -12.24 -18.14 -1.02
N ASP A 479 -12.37 -18.11 -2.33
CA ASP A 479 -11.52 -17.27 -3.17
C ASP A 479 -11.86 -15.81 -2.82
N TYR A 480 -11.10 -15.14 -1.95
CA TYR A 480 -11.35 -13.76 -1.48
C TYR A 480 -10.16 -12.83 -1.70
N TYR A 481 -10.43 -11.52 -1.66
CA TYR A 481 -9.42 -10.47 -1.60
C TYR A 481 -9.72 -9.47 -0.47
N GLU A 482 -8.68 -8.84 0.08
CA GLU A 482 -8.85 -7.72 0.99
C GLU A 482 -9.35 -6.51 0.19
N ASN A 483 -10.62 -6.17 0.35
CA ASN A 483 -11.22 -5.02 -0.29
C ASN A 483 -11.13 -3.81 0.64
N VAL A 484 -10.45 -2.76 0.17
CA VAL A 484 -10.38 -1.45 0.81
C VAL A 484 -10.84 -0.33 -0.13
N GLU A 485 -11.36 -0.69 -1.30
CA GLU A 485 -11.89 0.25 -2.29
C GLU A 485 -13.19 0.87 -1.76
N ILE A 486 -13.18 2.20 -1.64
CA ILE A 486 -14.37 2.96 -1.26
C ILE A 486 -15.18 3.20 -2.52
N VAL A 487 -16.36 2.61 -2.54
CA VAL A 487 -17.38 2.76 -3.57
C VAL A 487 -18.47 3.65 -3.01
N ASP A 488 -18.66 4.84 -3.59
CA ASP A 488 -19.76 5.74 -3.24
C ASP A 488 -19.95 5.94 -1.73
N GLY A 489 -18.83 6.04 -0.98
CA GLY A 489 -18.82 6.24 0.46
C GLY A 489 -18.86 4.97 1.34
N PHE A 490 -18.87 3.76 0.79
CA PHE A 490 -18.81 2.51 1.53
C PHE A 490 -17.78 1.51 0.97
N ILE A 491 -17.32 0.56 1.80
CA ILE A 491 -16.53 -0.61 1.38
C ILE A 491 -17.43 -1.83 1.47
N LEU A 492 -17.48 -2.65 0.42
CA LEU A 492 -18.22 -3.92 0.45
C LEU A 492 -17.34 -5.03 1.03
N GLY A 493 -17.83 -5.73 2.06
CA GLY A 493 -17.29 -6.99 2.56
C GLY A 493 -18.30 -8.13 2.48
N SER A 494 -17.84 -9.38 2.65
CA SER A 494 -18.68 -10.57 2.62
C SER A 494 -18.24 -11.61 3.66
N ASN A 495 -19.15 -12.50 4.04
CA ASN A 495 -18.90 -13.63 4.94
C ASN A 495 -19.71 -14.86 4.50
N ASN A 496 -19.17 -16.06 4.74
CA ASN A 496 -19.74 -17.36 4.34
C ASN A 496 -20.08 -17.47 2.84
N ALA A 497 -19.54 -16.58 2.00
CA ALA A 497 -19.76 -16.59 0.56
C ALA A 497 -19.01 -17.75 -0.10
N THR A 498 -19.74 -18.62 -0.79
CA THR A 498 -19.14 -19.74 -1.54
C THR A 498 -20.03 -20.13 -2.71
N TYR A 499 -19.41 -20.49 -3.83
CA TYR A 499 -20.09 -21.13 -4.97
C TYR A 499 -20.00 -22.67 -4.90
N ALA A 500 -19.22 -23.21 -3.96
CA ALA A 500 -18.99 -24.64 -3.87
C ALA A 500 -20.21 -25.35 -3.27
N ALA A 501 -20.64 -26.44 -3.92
CA ALA A 501 -21.65 -27.32 -3.35
C ALA A 501 -21.20 -27.80 -1.94
N PRO A 502 -22.14 -28.00 -1.00
CA PRO A 502 -21.78 -28.47 0.33
C PRO A 502 -21.01 -29.79 0.24
N SER A 503 -19.92 -29.88 1.02
CA SER A 503 -19.04 -31.05 1.08
C SER A 503 -19.38 -32.00 2.24
N GLY A 504 -20.32 -31.59 3.10
CA GLY A 504 -20.79 -32.33 4.27
C GLY A 504 -21.90 -31.57 5.00
N TYR A 505 -22.32 -32.11 6.14
CA TYR A 505 -23.34 -31.48 6.99
C TYR A 505 -22.71 -30.44 7.93
N ALA A 506 -23.43 -29.35 8.19
CA ALA A 506 -23.04 -28.30 9.14
C ALA A 506 -23.40 -28.69 10.58
N THR A 507 -24.67 -29.00 10.83
CA THR A 507 -25.15 -29.48 12.14
C THR A 507 -26.10 -30.66 11.99
N ALA A 508 -26.18 -31.50 13.02
CA ALA A 508 -27.09 -32.64 13.08
C ALA A 508 -27.62 -32.75 14.52
N THR A 509 -28.88 -32.38 14.73
CA THR A 509 -29.44 -32.22 16.09
C THR A 509 -30.86 -32.77 16.21
N THR A 510 -31.19 -33.27 17.38
CA THR A 510 -32.56 -33.63 17.75
C THR A 510 -33.33 -32.35 18.08
N THR A 511 -34.42 -32.09 17.36
CA THR A 511 -35.25 -30.88 17.55
C THR A 511 -36.47 -31.12 18.41
N VAL A 512 -37.01 -32.35 18.40
CA VAL A 512 -38.13 -32.77 19.26
C VAL A 512 -37.85 -34.14 19.83
N ASP A 513 -37.88 -34.22 21.17
CA ASP A 513 -37.81 -35.48 21.91
C ASP A 513 -38.57 -35.30 23.23
N ALA A 514 -39.68 -36.03 23.36
CA ALA A 514 -40.55 -35.95 24.53
C ALA A 514 -40.16 -36.96 25.61
N ASP A 515 -39.50 -38.06 25.23
CA ASP A 515 -39.06 -39.11 26.13
C ASP A 515 -37.54 -39.08 26.28
N THR A 516 -37.06 -38.41 27.32
CA THR A 516 -35.63 -38.30 27.62
C THR A 516 -34.90 -39.63 27.88
N SER A 517 -35.60 -40.77 27.88
CA SER A 517 -34.99 -42.10 27.91
C SER A 517 -34.54 -42.60 26.53
N THR A 518 -35.05 -42.02 25.44
CA THR A 518 -34.59 -42.30 24.09
C THR A 518 -33.53 -41.29 23.65
N SER A 519 -32.94 -41.53 22.48
CA SER A 519 -31.87 -40.67 21.95
C SER A 519 -31.70 -40.93 20.48
N LEU A 520 -31.66 -39.88 19.67
CA LEU A 520 -31.28 -39.95 18.26
C LEU A 520 -29.80 -39.59 18.11
N VAL A 521 -28.96 -40.58 17.75
CA VAL A 521 -27.51 -40.37 17.60
C VAL A 521 -27.14 -40.46 16.14
N PHE A 522 -26.82 -39.32 15.52
CA PHE A 522 -26.37 -39.26 14.13
C PHE A 522 -25.08 -40.06 13.93
N GLY A 523 -25.09 -40.94 12.94
CA GLY A 523 -23.95 -41.77 12.55
C GLY A 523 -23.01 -41.09 11.55
N GLY A 524 -23.38 -39.90 11.07
CA GLY A 524 -22.66 -39.18 10.03
C GLY A 524 -23.08 -39.58 8.61
N LEU A 525 -22.41 -38.96 7.65
CA LEU A 525 -22.50 -39.30 6.23
C LEU A 525 -21.65 -40.53 5.91
N ASN A 526 -21.89 -41.16 4.76
CA ASN A 526 -21.03 -42.23 4.26
C ASN A 526 -19.59 -41.72 4.10
N ALA A 527 -18.61 -42.49 4.58
CA ALA A 527 -17.20 -42.12 4.56
C ALA A 527 -16.52 -42.20 3.16
N THR A 528 -17.27 -42.55 2.12
CA THR A 528 -16.77 -42.67 0.74
C THR A 528 -16.99 -41.35 0.01
N GLY A 529 -15.92 -40.75 -0.49
CA GLY A 529 -15.98 -39.41 -1.09
C GLY A 529 -16.45 -38.37 -0.07
N SER A 530 -17.31 -37.46 -0.50
CA SER A 530 -18.09 -36.52 0.32
C SER A 530 -19.26 -37.19 1.07
N GLY A 531 -19.64 -38.42 0.69
CA GLY A 531 -20.75 -39.15 1.30
C GLY A 531 -22.08 -39.04 0.56
N THR A 532 -22.07 -38.58 -0.71
CA THR A 532 -23.22 -38.60 -1.61
C THR A 532 -23.49 -40.01 -2.17
N TRP A 533 -24.72 -40.25 -2.63
CA TRP A 533 -25.09 -41.51 -3.27
C TRP A 533 -24.24 -41.83 -4.51
N VAL A 534 -24.01 -40.83 -5.37
CA VAL A 534 -23.32 -41.03 -6.65
C VAL A 534 -21.86 -41.44 -6.44
N GLU A 535 -21.12 -40.75 -5.58
CA GLU A 535 -19.71 -41.11 -5.29
C GLU A 535 -19.60 -42.48 -4.61
N PHE A 536 -20.60 -42.85 -3.80
CA PHE A 536 -20.68 -44.21 -3.27
C PHE A 536 -20.88 -45.25 -4.38
N ILE A 537 -21.76 -45.02 -5.35
CA ILE A 537 -21.96 -45.91 -6.51
C ILE A 537 -20.70 -45.99 -7.39
N GLU A 538 -19.98 -44.88 -7.56
CA GLU A 538 -18.70 -44.82 -8.27
C GLU A 538 -17.64 -45.72 -7.63
N SER A 539 -17.57 -45.73 -6.30
CA SER A 539 -16.66 -46.60 -5.57
C SER A 539 -16.92 -48.10 -5.81
N LEU A 540 -18.12 -48.46 -6.26
CA LEU A 540 -18.54 -49.84 -6.53
C LEU A 540 -18.42 -50.24 -8.01
N ALA A 541 -17.84 -49.40 -8.88
CA ALA A 541 -17.68 -49.72 -10.30
C ALA A 541 -16.96 -51.06 -10.54
N ALA A 542 -15.93 -51.36 -9.74
CA ALA A 542 -15.18 -52.62 -9.82
C ALA A 542 -16.02 -53.86 -9.46
N ASN A 543 -17.13 -53.68 -8.75
CA ASN A 543 -18.06 -54.73 -8.35
C ASN A 543 -19.14 -55.02 -9.40
N GLY A 544 -19.10 -54.35 -10.56
CA GLY A 544 -20.08 -54.52 -11.65
C GLY A 544 -21.41 -53.80 -11.40
N VAL A 545 -21.44 -52.81 -10.53
CA VAL A 545 -22.60 -51.94 -10.29
C VAL A 545 -22.70 -50.90 -11.41
N THR A 546 -23.92 -50.65 -11.89
CA THR A 546 -24.16 -49.67 -12.95
C THR A 546 -24.02 -48.26 -12.38
N GLN A 547 -23.36 -47.38 -13.13
CA GLN A 547 -23.03 -46.03 -12.65
C GLN A 547 -24.21 -45.08 -12.83
N ALA A 548 -24.39 -44.14 -11.91
CA ALA A 548 -25.44 -43.13 -11.99
C ALA A 548 -25.32 -42.31 -13.28
N GLU A 549 -26.46 -41.98 -13.90
CA GLU A 549 -26.47 -41.21 -15.15
C GLU A 549 -26.15 -39.73 -14.95
N SER A 550 -26.38 -39.22 -13.74
CA SER A 550 -26.11 -37.84 -13.32
C SER A 550 -26.00 -37.76 -11.79
N ALA A 551 -25.44 -36.65 -11.30
CA ALA A 551 -25.39 -36.32 -9.87
C ALA A 551 -26.38 -35.20 -9.52
N PRO A 552 -26.89 -35.15 -8.28
CA PRO A 552 -27.64 -34.00 -7.79
C PRO A 552 -26.77 -32.74 -7.80
N GLY A 553 -27.35 -31.61 -8.20
CA GLY A 553 -26.68 -30.31 -8.15
C GLY A 553 -26.65 -29.72 -6.74
N ALA A 554 -25.94 -28.59 -6.59
CA ALA A 554 -25.82 -27.86 -5.33
C ALA A 554 -27.20 -27.43 -4.79
N GLU A 555 -28.13 -27.09 -5.69
CA GLU A 555 -29.50 -26.69 -5.37
C GLU A 555 -30.30 -27.78 -4.63
N MET A 556 -29.91 -29.04 -4.80
CA MET A 556 -30.52 -30.17 -4.10
C MET A 556 -29.72 -30.57 -2.86
N LEU A 557 -28.39 -30.61 -2.95
CA LEU A 557 -27.51 -31.03 -1.85
C LEU A 557 -27.48 -30.03 -0.69
N GLN A 558 -27.82 -28.77 -0.93
CA GLN A 558 -27.94 -27.75 0.11
C GLN A 558 -29.19 -27.92 0.97
N LEU A 559 -30.22 -28.65 0.51
CA LEU A 559 -31.48 -28.73 1.22
C LEU A 559 -31.33 -29.45 2.56
N ASP A 560 -31.66 -28.76 3.65
CA ASP A 560 -31.67 -29.30 5.00
C ASP A 560 -32.68 -30.44 5.11
N LEU A 561 -32.35 -31.45 5.90
CA LEU A 561 -33.15 -32.67 6.03
C LEU A 561 -33.74 -32.77 7.43
N LYS A 562 -35.07 -32.71 7.50
CA LYS A 562 -35.85 -32.98 8.70
C LYS A 562 -36.43 -34.39 8.66
N VAL A 563 -36.06 -35.21 9.63
CA VAL A 563 -36.58 -36.57 9.84
C VAL A 563 -37.59 -36.56 10.96
N VAL A 564 -38.83 -36.96 10.67
CA VAL A 564 -39.94 -37.00 11.63
C VAL A 564 -40.34 -38.45 11.87
N PHE A 565 -40.03 -39.00 13.04
CA PHE A 565 -40.38 -40.37 13.40
C PHE A 565 -41.88 -40.48 13.65
N SER A 566 -42.53 -41.43 12.97
CA SER A 566 -43.99 -41.58 13.02
C SER A 566 -44.42 -43.03 12.90
N ASP A 567 -45.60 -43.34 13.44
CA ASP A 567 -46.23 -44.66 13.29
C ASP A 567 -46.67 -44.94 11.83
N GLU A 568 -46.96 -43.91 11.04
CA GLU A 568 -47.28 -44.04 9.62
C GLU A 568 -46.02 -44.42 8.82
N GLY A 569 -44.90 -43.78 9.13
CA GLY A 569 -43.62 -43.98 8.46
C GLY A 569 -43.66 -43.67 6.96
N SER A 570 -42.75 -44.27 6.21
CA SER A 570 -42.66 -44.13 4.75
C SER A 570 -42.33 -45.46 4.08
N ILE A 571 -42.81 -45.64 2.85
CA ILE A 571 -42.36 -46.73 1.97
C ILE A 571 -41.12 -46.23 1.23
N ALA A 572 -39.96 -46.77 1.60
CA ALA A 572 -38.67 -46.44 1.00
C ALA A 572 -38.28 -47.45 -0.08
N SER A 573 -37.51 -46.98 -1.06
CA SER A 573 -36.79 -47.87 -1.98
C SER A 573 -35.63 -48.53 -1.25
N PHE A 574 -35.45 -49.82 -1.41
CA PHE A 574 -34.49 -50.62 -0.68
C PHE A 574 -33.47 -51.26 -1.62
N PHE A 575 -32.20 -50.99 -1.33
CA PHE A 575 -31.06 -51.53 -2.05
C PHE A 575 -30.16 -52.34 -1.11
N ASN A 576 -29.71 -53.49 -1.59
CA ASN A 576 -28.59 -54.23 -1.04
C ASN A 576 -27.58 -54.51 -2.16
N VAL A 577 -26.42 -55.08 -1.83
CA VAL A 577 -25.37 -55.36 -2.84
C VAL A 577 -25.89 -56.16 -4.03
N GLY A 578 -26.76 -57.15 -3.79
CA GLY A 578 -27.37 -57.96 -4.87
C GLY A 578 -28.31 -57.15 -5.76
N GLY A 579 -29.11 -56.26 -5.19
CA GLY A 579 -30.03 -55.37 -5.91
C GLY A 579 -29.30 -54.31 -6.72
N LEU A 580 -28.16 -53.80 -6.21
CA LEU A 580 -27.28 -52.89 -6.97
C LEU A 580 -26.67 -53.60 -8.19
N ILE A 581 -26.12 -54.81 -8.02
CA ILE A 581 -25.55 -55.58 -9.15
C ILE A 581 -26.64 -55.98 -10.16
N GLY A 582 -27.83 -56.34 -9.67
CA GLY A 582 -28.95 -56.76 -10.51
C GLY A 582 -29.72 -55.63 -11.18
N GLY A 583 -29.49 -54.37 -10.79
CA GLY A 583 -30.27 -53.22 -11.26
C GLY A 583 -31.74 -53.28 -10.83
N THR A 584 -32.03 -53.86 -9.66
CA THR A 584 -33.40 -54.04 -9.17
C THR A 584 -33.54 -53.50 -7.75
N ALA A 585 -34.49 -52.59 -7.55
CA ALA A 585 -34.91 -52.14 -6.23
C ALA A 585 -35.93 -53.11 -5.60
N ASP A 586 -36.04 -53.08 -4.27
CA ASP A 586 -37.16 -53.63 -3.49
C ASP A 586 -37.77 -52.48 -2.65
N THR A 587 -38.81 -52.73 -1.86
CA THR A 587 -39.41 -51.72 -0.95
C THR A 587 -39.22 -52.09 0.51
N ALA A 588 -38.97 -51.12 1.38
CA ALA A 588 -38.93 -51.31 2.82
C ALA A 588 -39.73 -50.22 3.52
N TRP A 589 -40.47 -50.59 4.56
CA TRP A 589 -41.08 -49.59 5.44
C TRP A 589 -40.02 -49.04 6.41
N VAL A 590 -39.98 -47.72 6.56
CA VAL A 590 -39.16 -46.99 7.54
C VAL A 590 -40.06 -46.21 8.50
N PRO A 591 -39.74 -46.13 9.82
CA PRO A 591 -40.60 -45.57 10.86
C PRO A 591 -40.50 -44.05 10.95
N PHE A 592 -40.26 -43.39 9.82
CA PHE A 592 -40.15 -41.95 9.76
C PHE A 592 -40.51 -41.42 8.37
N GLU A 593 -40.74 -40.13 8.34
CA GLU A 593 -40.90 -39.30 7.17
C GLU A 593 -39.67 -38.39 7.04
N MET A 594 -39.33 -38.01 5.82
CA MET A 594 -38.21 -37.10 5.56
C MET A 594 -38.73 -35.90 4.77
N TYR A 595 -38.30 -34.72 5.18
CA TYR A 595 -38.67 -33.45 4.60
C TYR A 595 -37.42 -32.65 4.25
N THR A 596 -37.44 -31.99 3.11
CA THR A 596 -36.53 -30.87 2.85
C THR A 596 -37.10 -29.61 3.50
N VAL A 597 -36.27 -28.82 4.17
CA VAL A 597 -36.74 -27.74 5.06
C VAL A 597 -37.08 -26.48 4.29
N GLU A 598 -36.24 -26.10 3.32
CA GLU A 598 -36.32 -24.83 2.58
C GLU A 598 -37.60 -24.74 1.75
N ASP A 599 -38.10 -25.87 1.24
CA ASP A 599 -39.30 -25.98 0.42
C ASP A 599 -40.47 -26.70 1.13
N ASP A 600 -40.32 -27.05 2.42
CA ASP A 600 -41.28 -27.82 3.25
C ASP A 600 -41.83 -29.06 2.53
N ARG A 601 -40.98 -29.74 1.75
CA ARG A 601 -41.41 -30.84 0.88
C ARG A 601 -41.11 -32.19 1.52
N ARG A 602 -42.15 -33.02 1.67
CA ARG A 602 -41.99 -34.43 1.99
C ARG A 602 -41.37 -35.17 0.81
N VAL A 603 -40.24 -35.83 1.03
CA VAL A 603 -39.47 -36.50 -0.03
C VAL A 603 -39.54 -38.02 0.03
N ASP A 604 -39.32 -38.68 -1.11
CA ASP A 604 -39.09 -40.13 -1.14
C ASP A 604 -37.77 -40.48 -0.44
N ILE A 605 -37.68 -41.71 0.08
CA ILE A 605 -36.51 -42.19 0.82
C ILE A 605 -35.96 -43.43 0.11
N ALA A 606 -34.65 -43.51 -0.04
CA ALA A 606 -33.96 -44.75 -0.35
C ALA A 606 -33.15 -45.25 0.85
N VAL A 607 -33.05 -46.56 0.99
CA VAL A 607 -32.33 -47.24 2.06
C VAL A 607 -31.30 -48.17 1.45
N TYR A 608 -30.05 -48.03 1.86
CA TYR A 608 -28.99 -48.97 1.50
C TYR A 608 -28.54 -49.80 2.70
N LEU A 609 -28.55 -51.13 2.53
CA LEU A 609 -28.06 -52.10 3.51
C LEU A 609 -26.93 -52.94 2.91
N ALA A 610 -25.71 -52.72 3.40
CA ALA A 610 -24.53 -53.45 2.92
C ALA A 610 -24.54 -54.94 3.30
N ALA A 611 -24.99 -55.28 4.52
CA ALA A 611 -25.01 -56.64 5.01
C ALA A 611 -26.22 -56.91 5.94
N GLY A 612 -26.88 -58.05 5.72
CA GLY A 612 -28.04 -58.49 6.48
C GLY A 612 -29.32 -58.59 5.63
N SER A 613 -30.45 -58.71 6.30
CA SER A 613 -31.79 -58.75 5.69
C SER A 613 -32.79 -58.00 6.57
N LYS A 614 -33.98 -57.74 6.03
CA LYS A 614 -35.14 -57.27 6.80
C LYS A 614 -35.49 -58.27 7.93
N PRO A 615 -36.11 -57.83 9.04
CA PRO A 615 -36.58 -56.46 9.33
C PRO A 615 -35.44 -55.48 9.65
N LEU A 616 -35.69 -54.19 9.39
CA LEU A 616 -34.71 -53.11 9.57
C LEU A 616 -34.72 -52.51 10.99
N TYR A 617 -35.77 -52.78 11.75
CA TYR A 617 -36.05 -52.20 13.07
C TYR A 617 -36.51 -53.28 14.03
N GLU A 618 -36.25 -53.08 15.31
CA GLU A 618 -36.71 -53.94 16.40
C GLU A 618 -37.17 -53.10 17.59
N LEU A 619 -37.89 -53.73 18.52
CA LEU A 619 -38.29 -53.06 19.76
C LEU A 619 -37.05 -52.82 20.63
N ASP A 620 -37.00 -51.67 21.29
CA ASP A 620 -36.00 -51.42 22.31
C ASP A 620 -36.43 -52.12 23.61
N GLU A 621 -35.68 -53.14 24.03
CA GLU A 621 -35.97 -53.88 25.27
C GLU A 621 -35.67 -53.04 26.53
N ASP A 622 -34.76 -52.07 26.43
CA ASP A 622 -34.35 -51.22 27.54
C ASP A 622 -35.30 -50.01 27.72
N ASN A 623 -35.98 -49.57 26.65
CA ASN A 623 -36.95 -48.46 26.66
C ASN A 623 -38.33 -48.91 26.12
N PRO A 624 -39.26 -49.34 27.00
CA PRO A 624 -40.55 -49.86 26.58
C PRO A 624 -41.42 -48.83 25.85
N GLY A 625 -41.71 -49.09 24.57
CA GLY A 625 -42.49 -48.19 23.71
C GLY A 625 -41.69 -47.63 22.55
N SER A 626 -40.36 -47.74 22.63
CA SER A 626 -39.42 -47.25 21.63
C SER A 626 -38.92 -48.37 20.72
N LYS A 627 -38.31 -47.98 19.59
CA LYS A 627 -37.70 -48.88 18.61
C LYS A 627 -36.24 -48.49 18.43
N MET A 628 -35.44 -49.44 17.98
CA MET A 628 -34.05 -49.22 17.56
C MET A 628 -33.79 -49.77 16.17
N PHE A 629 -32.73 -49.29 15.52
CA PHE A 629 -32.28 -49.81 14.24
C PHE A 629 -31.64 -51.19 14.43
N ALA A 630 -32.16 -52.22 13.75
CA ALA A 630 -31.64 -53.58 13.89
C ALA A 630 -30.31 -53.79 13.13
N LYS A 631 -29.94 -52.87 12.23
CA LYS A 631 -28.79 -52.98 11.31
C LYS A 631 -28.17 -51.60 11.06
N ASN A 632 -26.91 -51.58 10.65
CA ASN A 632 -26.29 -50.37 10.10
C ASN A 632 -26.79 -50.19 8.66
N MET A 633 -27.43 -49.07 8.37
CA MET A 633 -27.95 -48.74 7.06
C MET A 633 -27.81 -47.25 6.79
N TYR A 634 -27.87 -46.89 5.52
CA TYR A 634 -27.91 -45.50 5.10
C TYR A 634 -29.29 -45.13 4.60
N PHE A 635 -29.71 -43.91 4.91
CA PHE A 635 -30.93 -43.27 4.43
C PHE A 635 -30.53 -42.16 3.47
N ILE A 636 -31.11 -42.18 2.28
CA ILE A 636 -30.81 -41.25 1.20
C ILE A 636 -32.09 -40.49 0.86
N PRO A 637 -32.11 -39.15 0.93
CA PRO A 637 -33.22 -38.36 0.41
C PRO A 637 -33.28 -38.52 -1.11
N VAL A 638 -34.49 -38.65 -1.63
CA VAL A 638 -34.77 -38.60 -3.07
C VAL A 638 -35.54 -37.32 -3.33
N TYR A 639 -34.91 -36.31 -3.92
CA TYR A 639 -35.38 -34.92 -4.06
C TYR A 639 -36.55 -34.75 -5.04
N ARG A 640 -37.63 -35.50 -4.81
CA ARG A 640 -38.93 -35.46 -5.47
C ARG A 640 -40.02 -35.62 -4.41
N ASP A 641 -41.25 -35.23 -4.75
CA ASP A 641 -42.40 -35.43 -3.85
C ASP A 641 -42.54 -36.90 -3.43
N TYR A 642 -42.88 -37.13 -2.17
CA TYR A 642 -43.14 -38.47 -1.66
C TYR A 642 -44.29 -39.14 -2.44
N THR A 643 -43.98 -40.26 -3.08
CA THR A 643 -44.93 -41.03 -3.88
C THR A 643 -45.37 -42.32 -3.17
N GLY A 644 -44.57 -42.78 -2.20
CA GLY A 644 -44.73 -44.11 -1.60
C GLY A 644 -44.51 -45.25 -2.60
N THR A 645 -43.89 -44.96 -3.75
CA THR A 645 -43.57 -45.95 -4.80
C THR A 645 -42.07 -46.15 -4.90
N MET A 646 -41.69 -47.36 -5.28
CA MET A 646 -40.29 -47.74 -5.47
C MET A 646 -39.67 -46.96 -6.64
N LEU A 647 -38.39 -46.61 -6.52
CA LEU A 647 -37.57 -46.12 -7.62
C LEU A 647 -37.42 -47.17 -8.72
N ASN A 648 -37.10 -46.72 -9.93
CA ASN A 648 -36.89 -47.64 -11.05
C ASN A 648 -35.65 -48.48 -10.80
N ASP A 649 -34.54 -47.80 -10.49
CA ASP A 649 -33.24 -48.39 -10.19
C ASP A 649 -32.33 -47.38 -9.46
N HIS A 650 -31.06 -47.73 -9.28
CA HIS A 650 -30.08 -46.90 -8.58
C HIS A 650 -29.36 -45.90 -9.49
N TYR A 651 -29.49 -46.02 -10.82
CA TYR A 651 -28.65 -45.29 -11.77
C TYR A 651 -29.41 -44.22 -12.54
N SER A 652 -30.61 -44.52 -13.04
CA SER A 652 -31.46 -43.57 -13.78
C SER A 652 -32.03 -42.49 -12.87
N ASP A 653 -32.37 -42.85 -11.62
CA ASP A 653 -32.83 -41.92 -10.60
C ASP A 653 -31.66 -41.29 -9.79
N GLY A 654 -30.39 -41.60 -10.13
CA GLY A 654 -29.22 -41.17 -9.36
C GLY A 654 -29.04 -39.66 -9.23
N GLY A 655 -29.50 -38.89 -10.23
CA GLY A 655 -29.42 -37.43 -10.24
C GLY A 655 -30.30 -36.72 -9.22
N ILE A 656 -31.21 -37.42 -8.56
CA ILE A 656 -32.09 -36.86 -7.51
C ILE A 656 -31.86 -37.52 -6.15
N MET A 657 -30.82 -38.36 -6.02
CA MET A 657 -30.48 -39.06 -4.77
C MET A 657 -29.33 -38.34 -4.07
N GLY A 658 -29.58 -37.85 -2.86
CA GLY A 658 -28.64 -36.98 -2.13
C GLY A 658 -27.68 -37.69 -1.18
N TRP A 659 -27.55 -37.10 0.01
CA TRP A 659 -26.65 -37.51 1.07
C TRP A 659 -26.95 -38.90 1.64
N MET A 660 -25.93 -39.74 1.80
CA MET A 660 -26.07 -41.02 2.49
C MET A 660 -25.93 -40.85 4.00
N THR A 661 -27.03 -40.52 4.67
CA THR A 661 -27.07 -40.30 6.12
C THR A 661 -27.23 -41.60 6.90
N SER A 662 -26.76 -41.64 8.14
CA SER A 662 -26.95 -42.81 9.00
C SER A 662 -27.24 -42.40 10.45
N PHE A 663 -27.84 -43.32 11.21
CA PHE A 663 -27.97 -43.23 12.66
C PHE A 663 -27.18 -44.36 13.32
N ASN A 664 -26.56 -44.09 14.46
CA ASN A 664 -25.83 -45.11 15.20
C ASN A 664 -26.80 -46.12 15.82
N LYS A 665 -26.83 -47.33 15.28
CA LYS A 665 -27.77 -48.37 15.72
C LYS A 665 -27.65 -48.76 17.20
N ASN A 666 -26.46 -48.62 17.81
CA ASN A 666 -26.21 -49.08 19.17
C ASN A 666 -26.58 -48.02 20.22
N SER A 667 -26.81 -46.78 19.78
CA SER A 667 -27.05 -45.63 20.65
C SER A 667 -28.32 -44.89 20.28
N THR A 668 -28.96 -45.27 19.18
CA THR A 668 -30.22 -44.67 18.75
C THR A 668 -31.41 -45.50 19.20
N SER A 669 -32.25 -44.91 20.03
CA SER A 669 -33.58 -45.36 20.40
C SER A 669 -34.57 -44.24 20.06
N PHE A 670 -35.73 -44.57 19.53
CA PHE A 670 -36.69 -43.57 19.06
C PHE A 670 -38.15 -44.00 19.23
N GLU A 671 -39.02 -43.02 19.33
CA GLU A 671 -40.46 -43.15 19.40
C GLU A 671 -41.17 -42.24 18.39
N SER A 672 -42.46 -42.50 18.17
CA SER A 672 -43.28 -41.63 17.32
C SER A 672 -43.36 -40.23 17.93
N GLY A 673 -43.02 -39.22 17.15
CA GLY A 673 -42.96 -37.82 17.56
C GLY A 673 -41.54 -37.27 17.72
N ASN A 674 -40.48 -38.09 17.64
CA ASN A 674 -39.13 -37.53 17.58
C ASN A 674 -38.88 -36.81 16.25
N GLU A 675 -38.15 -35.71 16.31
CA GLU A 675 -37.70 -34.97 15.14
C GLU A 675 -36.18 -34.77 15.19
N PHE A 676 -35.55 -34.93 14.03
CA PHE A 676 -34.11 -34.75 13.85
C PHE A 676 -33.86 -33.86 12.64
N LEU A 677 -32.95 -32.90 12.78
CA LEU A 677 -32.59 -31.95 11.73
C LEU A 677 -31.11 -32.12 11.39
N VAL A 678 -30.83 -32.33 10.10
CA VAL A 678 -29.49 -32.24 9.51
C VAL A 678 -29.47 -31.00 8.65
N THR A 679 -28.50 -30.12 8.89
CA THR A 679 -28.34 -28.87 8.13
C THR A 679 -27.10 -28.93 7.24
N PHE A 680 -27.11 -28.24 6.12
CA PHE A 680 -26.00 -28.13 5.17
C PHE A 680 -25.64 -26.65 4.94
N LYS A 681 -24.42 -26.38 4.44
CA LYS A 681 -24.04 -25.02 4.04
C LYS A 681 -24.69 -24.70 2.70
N ASN A 682 -25.36 -23.55 2.60
CA ASN A 682 -26.07 -23.11 1.40
C ASN A 682 -25.16 -22.20 0.53
N PRO A 683 -24.69 -22.68 -0.63
CA PRO A 683 -23.89 -21.86 -1.54
C PRO A 683 -24.72 -20.79 -2.24
N ILE A 684 -24.03 -19.83 -2.83
CA ILE A 684 -24.61 -18.85 -3.74
C ILE A 684 -24.94 -19.54 -5.06
N ILE A 685 -26.19 -19.40 -5.50
CA ILE A 685 -26.67 -19.90 -6.79
C ILE A 685 -26.90 -18.72 -7.75
N PRO A 686 -26.09 -18.59 -8.81
CA PRO A 686 -26.27 -17.56 -9.83
C PRO A 686 -27.69 -17.51 -10.40
N GLY A 687 -28.23 -16.29 -10.52
CA GLY A 687 -29.60 -16.03 -10.95
C GLY A 687 -30.70 -16.40 -9.94
N THR A 688 -30.36 -16.93 -8.76
CA THR A 688 -31.30 -17.20 -7.66
C THR A 688 -31.03 -16.30 -6.46
N ASP A 689 -29.77 -16.22 -6.03
CA ASP A 689 -29.36 -15.35 -4.93
C ASP A 689 -29.09 -13.93 -5.42
N THR A 690 -29.70 -12.95 -4.77
CA THR A 690 -29.50 -11.51 -5.00
C THR A 690 -29.53 -10.75 -3.69
N TYR A 691 -28.66 -9.76 -3.52
CA TYR A 691 -28.58 -8.92 -2.32
C TYR A 691 -28.76 -7.47 -2.69
N THR A 692 -29.61 -6.73 -1.98
CA THR A 692 -29.90 -5.32 -2.28
C THR A 692 -29.78 -4.45 -1.03
N PHE A 693 -29.33 -3.21 -1.18
CA PHE A 693 -29.24 -2.22 -0.10
C PHE A 693 -29.30 -0.79 -0.62
N SER A 694 -29.62 0.16 0.26
CA SER A 694 -29.63 1.58 -0.07
C SER A 694 -28.43 2.30 0.56
N GLY A 695 -27.67 3.04 -0.24
CA GLY A 695 -26.57 3.90 0.21
C GLY A 695 -27.06 5.18 0.88
N GLN A 696 -27.84 5.10 1.97
CA GLN A 696 -28.42 6.29 2.61
C GLN A 696 -27.44 7.01 3.54
N GLY A 697 -27.08 8.24 3.16
CA GLY A 697 -26.18 9.18 3.83
C GLY A 697 -26.77 9.91 5.02
#